data_AF-A0A4Q0ZTP7-F1
#
_entry.id   AF-A0A4Q0ZTP7-F1
#
_cell.length_a   1.000
_cell.length_b   1.000
_cell.length_c   1.000
_cell.angle_alpha   90.00
_cell.angle_beta   90.00
_cell.angle_gamma   90.00
#
_symmetry.space_group_name_H-M   'P 1'
#
loop_
_entity.id
_entity.type
_entity.pdbx_description
1 polymer ?
#
loop_
_entity_poly.entity_id
_entity_poly.type
_entity_poly.pdbx_seq_one_letter_code
_entity_poly.pdbx_strand_id
1 'polypeptide(L)'
;MIKLLFILLVLFLNFLYANHKFTEKELTYIKNKKYITISNEFDYEPYDFNRNGRALGYSIDLLNLILKDTGLKIKYSTKSWDELLKDLDNEKLDLIHTIYKTKERKKYMSFSLGYSKVIQSYIIRENEKEIDSVKDLFGKKVGVSEGWGEVDFFKKYPQIELVYLKNFEEKLNALSLGKIDAIINSTNVANYYIKKYGYINLKISNPVKKVEEVKLDDHHFATLNKNKILISIIDKAYDNTSIEEIEKLNKKWFGVNYTPSIMFNDKQRSYINTKRSVNLCIDPDWLPYESLDKKGNHIGLSADYFKLFSQKSGLIFDIVKTNSWSQSIEYIKNKKCDMVSLITHTKEREKFFNFTSSYLKIPIVIATKLDISFIDDFNNLKNRKIALVKDYGIAKNLKEKYPHLNIVYVDNISKGLNLVEKGEVFGYVDSFSTISYALQSEQRIKLKIAGEADIYWNLSAGVRKDEPILANIIQKLIDSISQEQKQKIFNNWIVIKYEKGINYSLIWKIILFFSIIFLLFLYKQHLMRKSINEFSQLIDSTMEAILIFKDNKLINSNESAVKIFSFLNKKQMKGVLFEEFVSKESKDLIYKEISNSEETVEVLAKRKDSTTFHALFKKFTLKDKNINVISFIDITHIKQLESQTKQAQMGEMIENIAHQWRQPLSTISTVSSGISLNIDLGVKPSYESISEDMNRIVSTTKYLSNTIETFRNFLKEKKKKKEVNLQDRLKLVISIVSDSLKSRHILLKNNIKDETFIFTTIVGELDQVLINIINNAKDALKENDIKEPWIELNLVKNKENFLITIEDNAKGIPEKIIDKIFDPYFTTKHKSQGTGLGLHMSYKIVTESLRGELYVRNTDSGAKFFIEIPYTFD
;
A
#
# COMPACT_ATOMS: atom_id res chain seq x y z
N MET A 1 13.01 -33.24 -12.06
CA MET A 1 14.09 -33.43 -13.06
C MET A 1 13.68 -32.97 -14.47
N ILE A 2 12.60 -33.48 -15.05
CA ILE A 2 12.15 -33.14 -16.43
C ILE A 2 11.82 -31.65 -16.61
N LYS A 3 11.17 -30.99 -15.63
CA LYS A 3 10.95 -29.53 -15.65
C LYS A 3 12.24 -28.71 -15.59
N LEU A 4 13.25 -29.19 -14.84
CA LEU A 4 14.54 -28.52 -14.73
C LEU A 4 15.35 -28.69 -16.02
N LEU A 5 15.29 -29.89 -16.62
CA LEU A 5 15.86 -30.18 -17.94
C LEU A 5 15.16 -29.38 -19.04
N PHE A 6 13.84 -29.18 -18.98
CA PHE A 6 13.10 -28.37 -19.95
C PHE A 6 13.42 -26.88 -19.81
N ILE A 7 13.56 -26.37 -18.59
CA ILE A 7 14.00 -24.99 -18.34
C ILE A 7 15.45 -24.80 -18.79
N LEU A 8 16.35 -25.75 -18.51
CA LEU A 8 17.73 -25.73 -19.02
C LEU A 8 17.78 -25.86 -20.53
N LEU A 9 16.93 -26.70 -21.15
CA LEU A 9 16.84 -26.84 -22.61
C LEU A 9 16.29 -25.57 -23.26
N VAL A 10 15.28 -24.91 -22.66
CA VAL A 10 14.73 -23.63 -23.13
C VAL A 10 15.75 -22.50 -22.92
N LEU A 11 16.50 -22.48 -21.82
CA LEU A 11 17.59 -21.54 -21.60
C LEU A 11 18.75 -21.79 -22.57
N PHE A 12 19.09 -23.05 -22.85
CA PHE A 12 20.14 -23.45 -23.79
C PHE A 12 19.73 -23.23 -25.25
N LEU A 13 18.45 -23.43 -25.59
CA LEU A 13 17.86 -23.10 -26.89
C LEU A 13 17.78 -21.59 -27.10
N ASN A 14 17.45 -20.81 -26.07
CA ASN A 14 17.53 -19.35 -26.12
C ASN A 14 18.97 -18.85 -26.23
N PHE A 15 19.92 -19.54 -25.61
CA PHE A 15 21.35 -19.25 -25.74
C PHE A 15 21.89 -19.60 -27.14
N LEU A 16 21.43 -20.71 -27.73
CA LEU A 16 21.75 -21.11 -29.10
C LEU A 16 21.07 -20.21 -30.15
N TYR A 17 19.84 -19.74 -29.92
CA TYR A 17 19.16 -18.78 -30.79
C TYR A 17 19.80 -17.37 -30.74
N ALA A 18 20.45 -17.01 -29.63
CA ALA A 18 21.15 -15.73 -29.49
C ALA A 18 22.46 -15.66 -30.29
N ASN A 19 23.06 -16.81 -30.66
CA ASN A 19 24.38 -16.86 -31.31
C ASN A 19 24.38 -16.56 -32.83
N HIS A 20 23.24 -16.23 -33.43
CA HIS A 20 23.18 -15.88 -34.87
C HIS A 20 23.02 -14.39 -35.18
N LYS A 21 22.92 -13.51 -34.18
CA LYS A 21 22.70 -12.06 -34.43
C LYS A 21 23.96 -11.29 -34.80
N PHE A 22 25.11 -11.65 -34.22
CA PHE A 22 26.38 -10.93 -34.40
C PHE A 22 27.50 -11.91 -34.74
N THR A 23 28.46 -11.47 -35.56
CA THR A 23 29.68 -12.20 -35.89
C THR A 23 30.62 -12.25 -34.68
N GLU A 24 31.56 -13.20 -34.66
CA GLU A 24 32.53 -13.32 -33.56
C GLU A 24 33.33 -12.03 -33.33
N LYS A 25 33.68 -11.31 -34.41
CA LYS A 25 34.37 -10.01 -34.34
C LYS A 25 33.51 -8.96 -33.63
N GLU A 26 32.22 -8.92 -33.92
CA GLU A 26 31.27 -7.98 -33.30
C GLU A 26 31.02 -8.33 -31.83
N LEU A 27 30.87 -9.62 -31.50
CA LEU A 27 30.74 -10.07 -30.11
C LEU A 27 31.98 -9.74 -29.28
N THR A 28 33.16 -9.90 -29.88
CA THR A 28 34.45 -9.52 -29.25
C THR A 28 34.53 -8.02 -29.02
N TYR A 29 34.12 -7.22 -30.01
CA TYR A 29 34.04 -5.76 -29.89
C TYR A 29 33.12 -5.34 -28.75
N ILE A 30 31.90 -5.90 -28.70
CA ILE A 30 30.91 -5.62 -27.65
C ILE A 30 31.49 -5.95 -26.27
N LYS A 31 32.08 -7.13 -26.12
CA LYS A 31 32.66 -7.61 -24.86
C LYS A 31 33.82 -6.72 -24.38
N ASN A 32 34.70 -6.31 -25.29
CA ASN A 32 35.88 -5.52 -24.95
C ASN A 32 35.55 -4.05 -24.70
N LYS A 33 34.66 -3.45 -25.50
CA LYS A 33 34.37 -2.02 -25.44
C LYS A 33 33.54 -1.68 -24.20
N LYS A 34 32.49 -2.45 -23.91
CA LYS A 34 31.55 -2.33 -22.76
C LYS A 34 30.79 -1.00 -22.64
N TYR A 35 31.47 0.14 -22.82
CA TYR A 35 30.91 1.48 -22.87
C TYR A 35 31.27 2.15 -24.20
N ILE A 36 30.29 2.80 -24.82
CA ILE A 36 30.50 3.68 -25.96
C ILE A 36 30.10 5.11 -25.59
N THR A 37 30.90 6.07 -26.03
CA THR A 37 30.63 7.50 -25.83
C THR A 37 29.96 8.05 -27.08
N ILE A 38 28.75 8.59 -26.92
CA ILE A 38 27.90 9.05 -28.00
C ILE A 38 27.69 10.56 -27.85
N SER A 39 27.59 11.28 -28.96
CA SER A 39 27.25 12.71 -28.97
C SER A 39 25.92 13.00 -28.26
N ASN A 40 25.72 14.22 -27.76
CA ASN A 40 24.42 14.75 -27.39
C ASN A 40 24.45 16.28 -27.53
N GLU A 41 23.62 16.84 -28.37
CA GLU A 41 23.55 18.29 -28.58
C GLU A 41 22.76 18.99 -27.47
N PHE A 42 22.91 20.31 -27.36
CA PHE A 42 22.11 21.11 -26.43
C PHE A 42 20.66 21.30 -26.89
N ASP A 43 20.42 21.57 -28.18
CA ASP A 43 19.19 22.24 -28.64
C ASP A 43 18.67 21.79 -30.03
N TYR A 44 18.80 20.50 -30.38
CA TYR A 44 18.25 19.94 -31.62
C TYR A 44 16.98 19.10 -31.41
N GLU A 45 15.95 19.69 -30.78
CA GLU A 45 14.65 19.05 -30.63
C GLU A 45 13.95 18.75 -31.99
N PRO A 46 13.18 17.66 -32.07
CA PRO A 46 12.99 16.60 -31.08
C PRO A 46 14.03 15.49 -31.15
N TYR A 47 15.11 15.64 -31.91
CA TYR A 47 16.02 14.56 -32.25
C TYR A 47 17.10 14.33 -31.21
N ASP A 48 17.79 15.37 -30.79
CA ASP A 48 18.95 15.33 -29.90
C ASP A 48 19.08 16.64 -29.12
N PHE A 49 18.81 16.61 -27.83
CA PHE A 49 18.89 17.80 -26.99
C PHE A 49 19.20 17.41 -25.55
N ASN A 50 19.55 18.40 -24.72
CA ASN A 50 19.82 18.18 -23.32
C ASN A 50 18.94 19.06 -22.44
N ARG A 51 18.31 18.46 -21.42
CA ARG A 51 17.61 19.22 -20.38
C ARG A 51 18.11 18.80 -19.02
N ASN A 52 18.65 19.75 -18.26
CA ASN A 52 19.12 19.57 -16.89
C ASN A 52 20.13 18.41 -16.75
N GLY A 53 21.08 18.30 -17.69
CA GLY A 53 22.12 17.27 -17.69
C GLY A 53 21.65 15.90 -18.22
N ARG A 54 20.42 15.80 -18.73
CA ARG A 54 19.87 14.56 -19.30
C ARG A 54 19.77 14.67 -20.81
N ALA A 55 20.43 13.75 -21.51
CA ALA A 55 20.26 13.55 -22.95
C ALA A 55 18.84 13.06 -23.25
N LEU A 56 18.17 13.75 -24.16
CA LEU A 56 16.78 13.50 -24.56
C LEU A 56 16.65 13.65 -26.08
N GLY A 57 15.63 13.01 -26.63
CA GLY A 57 15.30 13.12 -28.05
C GLY A 57 15.02 11.78 -28.69
N TYR A 58 14.48 11.83 -29.89
CA TYR A 58 14.13 10.67 -30.69
C TYR A 58 15.34 9.78 -30.96
N SER A 59 16.47 10.38 -31.37
CA SER A 59 17.65 9.61 -31.73
C SER A 59 18.37 9.03 -30.50
N ILE A 60 18.30 9.72 -29.36
CA ILE A 60 18.75 9.24 -28.04
C ILE A 60 17.95 8.01 -27.61
N ASP A 61 16.62 8.13 -27.62
CA ASP A 61 15.73 7.03 -27.25
C ASP A 61 15.84 5.84 -28.23
N LEU A 62 16.02 6.11 -29.52
CA LEU A 62 16.22 5.07 -30.53
C LEU A 62 17.52 4.30 -30.28
N LEU A 63 18.64 4.98 -30.03
CA LEU A 63 19.91 4.34 -29.69
C LEU A 63 19.82 3.51 -28.41
N ASN A 64 19.18 4.06 -27.38
CA ASN A 64 18.95 3.34 -26.13
C ASN A 64 18.09 2.08 -26.35
N LEU A 65 17.08 2.15 -27.23
CA LEU A 65 16.22 1.02 -27.57
C LEU A 65 16.99 -0.07 -28.32
N ILE A 66 17.63 0.27 -29.45
CA ILE A 66 18.26 -0.74 -30.30
C ILE A 66 19.49 -1.36 -29.64
N LEU A 67 20.25 -0.60 -28.84
CA LEU A 67 21.46 -1.11 -28.19
C LEU A 67 21.20 -1.83 -26.86
N LYS A 68 19.97 -1.75 -26.32
CA LYS A 68 19.59 -2.34 -25.02
C LYS A 68 20.00 -3.81 -24.88
N ASP A 69 19.76 -4.60 -25.92
CA ASP A 69 19.96 -6.06 -25.91
C ASP A 69 21.32 -6.47 -26.46
N THR A 70 22.17 -5.51 -26.85
CA THR A 70 23.53 -5.79 -27.35
C THR A 70 24.55 -5.98 -26.23
N GLY A 71 24.26 -5.49 -25.02
CA GLY A 71 25.20 -5.47 -23.89
C GLY A 71 26.16 -4.26 -23.87
N LEU A 72 26.13 -3.39 -24.89
CA LEU A 72 26.84 -2.11 -24.86
C LEU A 72 26.12 -1.10 -23.96
N LYS A 73 26.87 -0.40 -23.11
CA LYS A 73 26.37 0.71 -22.29
C LYS A 73 26.71 2.04 -22.94
N ILE A 74 25.78 2.99 -22.90
CA ILE A 74 25.94 4.29 -23.55
C ILE A 74 26.32 5.34 -22.51
N LYS A 75 27.30 6.19 -22.86
CA LYS A 75 27.59 7.45 -22.17
C LYS A 75 27.39 8.60 -23.15
N TYR A 76 26.54 9.56 -22.81
CA TYR A 76 26.33 10.74 -23.65
C TYR A 76 27.30 11.86 -23.25
N SER A 77 27.91 12.49 -24.24
CA SER A 77 28.76 13.67 -24.07
C SER A 77 28.01 14.88 -24.61
N THR A 78 27.65 15.82 -23.73
CA THR A 78 26.88 17.00 -24.09
C THR A 78 27.78 18.19 -24.37
N LYS A 79 27.84 18.63 -25.62
CA LYS A 79 28.63 19.78 -26.09
C LYS A 79 27.99 20.42 -27.31
N SER A 80 28.57 21.52 -27.80
CA SER A 80 28.16 22.12 -29.07
C SER A 80 28.53 21.23 -30.26
N TRP A 81 27.78 21.34 -31.35
CA TRP A 81 27.98 20.50 -32.55
C TRP A 81 29.43 20.50 -33.07
N ASP A 82 30.07 21.66 -33.10
CA ASP A 82 31.45 21.80 -33.57
C ASP A 82 32.46 21.12 -32.63
N GLU A 83 32.22 21.16 -31.32
CA GLU A 83 33.03 20.45 -30.34
C GLU A 83 32.81 18.95 -30.42
N LEU A 84 31.59 18.49 -30.67
CA LEU A 84 31.27 17.07 -30.86
C LEU A 84 31.94 16.51 -32.12
N LEU A 85 31.98 17.26 -33.22
CA LEU A 85 32.74 16.85 -34.40
C LEU A 85 34.25 16.76 -34.12
N LYS A 86 34.81 17.75 -33.42
CA LYS A 86 36.23 17.71 -33.00
C LYS A 86 36.51 16.56 -32.04
N ASP A 87 35.60 16.25 -31.12
CA ASP A 87 35.76 15.14 -30.19
C ASP A 87 35.67 13.79 -30.91
N LEU A 88 34.85 13.67 -31.97
CA LEU A 88 34.83 12.48 -32.83
C LEU A 88 36.16 12.32 -33.59
N ASP A 89 36.67 13.40 -34.18
CA ASP A 89 37.96 13.38 -34.90
C ASP A 89 39.13 13.08 -33.97
N ASN A 90 39.10 13.57 -32.74
CA ASN A 90 40.07 13.29 -31.67
C ASN A 90 39.80 11.97 -30.92
N GLU A 91 38.84 11.16 -31.39
CA GLU A 91 38.52 9.83 -30.84
C GLU A 91 38.02 9.83 -29.38
N LYS A 92 37.59 10.97 -28.88
CA LYS A 92 36.90 11.09 -27.59
C LYS A 92 35.43 10.64 -27.69
N LEU A 93 34.87 10.61 -28.89
CA LEU A 93 33.55 10.06 -29.19
C LEU A 93 33.66 8.81 -30.07
N ASP A 94 32.82 7.83 -29.77
CA ASP A 94 32.70 6.60 -30.56
C ASP A 94 31.65 6.75 -31.66
N LEU A 95 30.61 7.58 -31.46
CA LEU A 95 29.48 7.72 -32.37
C LEU A 95 28.88 9.12 -32.35
N ILE A 96 28.48 9.62 -33.52
CA ILE A 96 27.59 10.78 -33.70
C ILE A 96 26.29 10.32 -34.35
N HIS A 97 25.13 10.85 -33.93
CA HIS A 97 23.85 10.20 -34.25
C HIS A 97 22.80 11.02 -34.96
N THR A 98 23.00 12.32 -35.22
CA THR A 98 22.05 13.18 -35.96
C THR A 98 22.71 13.79 -37.20
N ILE A 99 23.52 12.98 -37.91
CA ILE A 99 24.41 13.50 -38.95
C ILE A 99 23.90 13.20 -40.37
N TYR A 100 24.07 14.17 -41.27
CA TYR A 100 23.87 14.00 -42.70
C TYR A 100 25.08 13.35 -43.37
N LYS A 101 24.81 12.40 -44.26
CA LYS A 101 25.81 11.70 -45.07
C LYS A 101 26.16 12.53 -46.31
N THR A 102 27.37 13.09 -46.34
CA THR A 102 27.88 13.89 -47.47
C THR A 102 29.05 13.20 -48.17
N LYS A 103 29.37 13.60 -49.42
CA LYS A 103 30.52 13.04 -50.15
C LYS A 103 31.84 13.24 -49.40
N GLU A 104 32.03 14.40 -48.78
CA GLU A 104 33.23 14.71 -47.98
C GLU A 104 33.32 13.85 -46.72
N ARG A 105 32.23 13.75 -45.94
CA ARG A 105 32.25 12.97 -44.70
C ARG A 105 32.47 11.47 -44.93
N LYS A 106 32.00 10.91 -46.06
CA LYS A 106 32.26 9.50 -46.42
C LYS A 106 33.74 9.16 -46.56
N LYS A 107 34.62 10.13 -46.83
CA LYS A 107 36.06 9.90 -46.96
C LYS A 107 36.67 9.40 -45.65
N TYR A 108 36.15 9.83 -44.50
CA TYR A 108 36.71 9.53 -43.19
C TYR A 108 35.71 8.94 -42.17
N MET A 109 34.40 8.98 -42.46
CA MET A 109 33.34 8.41 -41.62
C MET A 109 32.57 7.27 -42.30
N SER A 110 32.18 6.29 -41.49
CA SER A 110 31.24 5.22 -41.83
C SER A 110 29.86 5.54 -41.26
N PHE A 111 28.81 5.27 -42.02
CA PHE A 111 27.43 5.65 -41.71
C PHE A 111 26.52 4.43 -41.67
N SER A 112 25.58 4.42 -40.72
CA SER A 112 24.48 3.46 -40.64
C SER A 112 23.48 3.66 -41.78
N LEU A 113 22.47 2.79 -41.81
CA LEU A 113 21.25 3.07 -42.57
C LEU A 113 20.56 4.35 -42.04
N GLY A 114 19.87 5.05 -42.94
CA GLY A 114 19.14 6.27 -42.60
C GLY A 114 17.92 5.95 -41.76
N TYR A 115 17.86 6.44 -40.52
CA TYR A 115 16.82 6.09 -39.55
C TYR A 115 15.65 7.08 -39.54
N SER A 116 15.88 8.32 -39.96
CA SER A 116 14.83 9.34 -40.06
C SER A 116 14.97 10.11 -41.36
N LYS A 117 13.91 10.10 -42.16
CA LYS A 117 13.87 10.83 -43.42
C LYS A 117 13.62 12.31 -43.13
N VAL A 118 14.52 13.16 -43.60
CA VAL A 118 14.40 14.61 -43.44
C VAL A 118 13.69 15.18 -44.66
N ILE A 119 12.43 15.58 -44.48
CA ILE A 119 11.65 16.28 -45.50
C ILE A 119 11.70 17.76 -45.16
N GLN A 120 12.34 18.56 -46.01
CA GLN A 120 12.31 20.03 -45.88
C GLN A 120 10.97 20.54 -46.41
N SER A 121 10.31 21.38 -45.63
CA SER A 121 9.03 21.98 -46.00
C SER A 121 9.02 23.46 -45.66
N TYR A 122 8.20 24.21 -46.39
CA TYR A 122 7.88 25.58 -46.04
C TYR A 122 6.91 25.57 -44.85
N ILE A 123 7.08 26.51 -43.91
CA ILE A 123 6.13 26.76 -42.82
C ILE A 123 5.59 28.17 -42.99
N ILE A 124 4.27 28.28 -42.95
CA ILE A 124 3.50 29.50 -43.21
C ILE A 124 2.37 29.66 -42.20
N ARG A 125 1.68 30.80 -42.23
CA ARG A 125 0.44 30.97 -41.47
C ARG A 125 -0.72 30.18 -42.08
N GLU A 126 -1.67 29.77 -41.27
CA GLU A 126 -2.81 28.92 -41.65
C GLU A 126 -3.59 29.45 -42.87
N ASN A 127 -3.80 30.77 -42.90
CA ASN A 127 -4.60 31.46 -43.91
C ASN A 127 -3.84 31.78 -45.20
N GLU A 128 -2.55 31.45 -45.28
CA GLU A 128 -1.73 31.70 -46.47
C GLU A 128 -1.89 30.55 -47.49
N LYS A 129 -1.68 30.86 -48.77
CA LYS A 129 -1.68 29.85 -49.84
C LYS A 129 -0.49 28.91 -49.70
N GLU A 130 -0.69 27.65 -50.06
CA GLU A 130 0.39 26.66 -50.16
C GLU A 130 1.50 27.17 -51.09
N ILE A 131 2.75 26.99 -50.68
CA ILE A 131 3.95 27.30 -51.46
C ILE A 131 4.32 26.06 -52.27
N ASP A 132 4.23 26.15 -53.58
CA ASP A 132 4.56 25.07 -54.50
C ASP A 132 5.99 25.16 -55.04
N SER A 133 6.58 26.35 -55.01
CA SER A 133 7.95 26.61 -55.46
C SER A 133 8.57 27.81 -54.75
N VAL A 134 9.89 27.91 -54.77
CA VAL A 134 10.62 29.07 -54.20
C VAL A 134 10.21 30.41 -54.83
N LYS A 135 9.67 30.40 -56.06
CA LYS A 135 9.18 31.61 -56.75
C LYS A 135 7.98 32.23 -56.05
N ASP A 136 7.18 31.44 -55.34
CA ASP A 136 6.02 31.93 -54.58
C ASP A 136 6.44 32.80 -53.39
N LEU A 137 7.74 32.79 -53.03
CA LEU A 137 8.35 33.62 -51.99
C LEU A 137 8.97 34.91 -52.53
N PHE A 138 8.90 35.21 -53.82
CA PHE A 138 9.48 36.44 -54.36
C PHE A 138 8.72 37.67 -53.82
N GLY A 139 9.48 38.65 -53.32
CA GLY A 139 8.96 39.84 -52.64
C GLY A 139 8.45 39.58 -51.21
N LYS A 140 8.64 38.38 -50.67
CA LYS A 140 8.24 38.00 -49.31
C LYS A 140 9.41 38.06 -48.34
N LYS A 141 9.08 38.22 -47.05
CA LYS A 141 10.04 38.18 -45.93
C LYS A 141 10.21 36.75 -45.45
N VAL A 142 11.43 36.23 -45.48
CA VAL A 142 11.73 34.86 -45.05
C VAL A 142 12.66 34.88 -43.85
N GLY A 143 12.25 34.20 -42.78
CA GLY A 143 13.05 34.08 -41.56
C GLY A 143 14.15 33.04 -41.70
N VAL A 144 15.39 33.44 -41.42
CA VAL A 144 16.58 32.58 -41.46
C VAL A 144 17.43 32.76 -40.21
N SER A 145 18.23 31.76 -39.85
CA SER A 145 19.19 31.84 -38.74
C SER A 145 20.62 31.83 -39.28
N GLU A 146 21.45 32.73 -38.76
CA GLU A 146 22.84 32.87 -39.20
C GLU A 146 23.63 31.56 -38.98
N GLY A 147 24.44 31.17 -39.97
CA GLY A 147 25.22 29.92 -39.94
C GLY A 147 24.46 28.64 -40.31
N TRP A 148 23.15 28.71 -40.58
CA TRP A 148 22.37 27.54 -41.00
C TRP A 148 22.24 27.44 -42.53
N GLY A 149 22.17 26.21 -43.05
CA GLY A 149 22.17 25.94 -44.51
C GLY A 149 20.97 26.53 -45.29
N GLU A 150 19.92 26.94 -44.59
CA GLU A 150 18.80 27.71 -45.14
C GLU A 150 19.22 29.10 -45.68
N VAL A 151 20.25 29.73 -45.08
CA VAL A 151 20.79 31.01 -45.53
C VAL A 151 21.40 30.86 -46.91
N ASP A 152 22.21 29.82 -47.12
CA ASP A 152 22.86 29.57 -48.42
C ASP A 152 21.85 29.15 -49.49
N PHE A 153 20.75 28.49 -49.10
CA PHE A 153 19.65 28.21 -50.00
C PHE A 153 18.99 29.49 -50.51
N PHE A 154 18.63 30.40 -49.59
CA PHE A 154 17.89 31.61 -49.95
C PHE A 154 18.77 32.72 -50.56
N LYS A 155 20.07 32.76 -50.28
CA LYS A 155 21.02 33.70 -50.92
C LYS A 155 21.04 33.60 -52.45
N LYS A 156 20.65 32.44 -53.02
CA LYS A 156 20.53 32.26 -54.47
C LYS A 156 19.36 33.04 -55.09
N TYR A 157 18.45 33.56 -54.27
CA TYR A 157 17.20 34.21 -54.68
C TYR A 157 17.12 35.63 -54.10
N PRO A 158 17.83 36.62 -54.69
CA PRO A 158 17.89 37.99 -54.18
C PRO A 158 16.53 38.73 -54.17
N GLN A 159 15.51 38.17 -54.83
CA GLN A 159 14.13 38.67 -54.81
C GLN A 159 13.42 38.41 -53.46
N ILE A 160 14.03 37.64 -52.56
CA ILE A 160 13.47 37.28 -51.26
C ILE A 160 14.14 38.13 -50.18
N GLU A 161 13.37 38.80 -49.35
CA GLU A 161 13.89 39.59 -48.23
C GLU A 161 14.21 38.67 -47.05
N LEU A 162 15.48 38.56 -46.66
CA LEU A 162 15.90 37.68 -45.55
C LEU A 162 15.87 38.43 -44.21
N VAL A 163 15.18 37.86 -43.24
CA VAL A 163 15.10 38.36 -41.87
C VAL A 163 15.86 37.42 -40.95
N TYR A 164 16.95 37.90 -40.37
CA TYR A 164 17.84 37.12 -39.51
C TYR A 164 17.30 37.05 -38.08
N LEU A 165 17.12 35.82 -37.58
CA LEU A 165 16.55 35.52 -36.26
C LEU A 165 17.42 34.48 -35.54
N LYS A 166 17.49 34.58 -34.21
CA LYS A 166 18.51 33.87 -33.40
C LYS A 166 18.35 32.35 -33.43
N ASN A 167 17.11 31.86 -33.37
CA ASN A 167 16.82 30.42 -33.30
C ASN A 167 15.46 30.08 -33.91
N PHE A 168 15.15 28.79 -33.99
CA PHE A 168 13.92 28.31 -34.61
C PHE A 168 12.64 28.76 -33.86
N GLU A 169 12.69 28.87 -32.54
CA GLU A 169 11.57 29.38 -31.75
C GLU A 169 11.25 30.84 -32.08
N GLU A 170 12.29 31.69 -32.20
CA GLU A 170 12.13 33.08 -32.60
C GLU A 170 11.59 33.21 -34.02
N LYS A 171 12.04 32.35 -34.95
CA LYS A 171 11.48 32.23 -36.31
C LYS A 171 9.99 31.91 -36.30
N LEU A 172 9.55 30.94 -35.51
CA LEU A 172 8.13 30.60 -35.38
C LEU A 172 7.30 31.74 -34.76
N ASN A 173 7.84 32.40 -33.73
CA ASN A 173 7.20 33.57 -33.12
C ASN A 173 7.04 34.71 -34.13
N ALA A 174 8.10 35.05 -34.88
CA ALA A 174 8.05 36.09 -35.90
C ALA A 174 7.03 35.76 -37.01
N LEU A 175 6.98 34.49 -37.44
CA LEU A 175 6.03 34.01 -38.46
C LEU A 175 4.57 34.12 -37.97
N SER A 176 4.33 33.67 -36.74
CA SER A 176 3.01 33.73 -36.10
C SER A 176 2.50 35.15 -35.94
N LEU A 177 3.40 36.09 -35.56
CA LEU A 177 3.09 37.51 -35.43
C LEU A 177 3.00 38.27 -36.76
N GLY A 178 3.22 37.61 -37.89
CA GLY A 178 3.15 38.27 -39.20
C GLY A 178 4.37 39.13 -39.55
N LYS A 179 5.47 39.04 -38.80
CA LYS A 179 6.71 39.80 -39.06
C LYS A 179 7.50 39.26 -40.26
N ILE A 180 7.32 37.98 -40.56
CA ILE A 180 7.84 37.27 -41.73
C ILE A 180 6.72 36.45 -42.37
N ASP A 181 6.88 36.07 -43.62
CA ASP A 181 5.87 35.36 -44.42
C ASP A 181 6.06 33.85 -44.46
N ALA A 182 7.32 33.39 -44.41
CA ALA A 182 7.64 31.97 -44.43
C ALA A 182 8.98 31.66 -43.74
N ILE A 183 9.15 30.40 -43.37
CA ILE A 183 10.43 29.81 -42.96
C ILE A 183 10.58 28.43 -43.61
N ILE A 184 11.81 27.91 -43.71
CA ILE A 184 12.06 26.52 -44.10
C ILE A 184 12.59 25.75 -42.91
N ASN A 185 12.07 24.54 -42.69
CA ASN A 185 12.68 23.56 -41.80
C ASN A 185 12.18 22.14 -42.12
N SER A 186 12.76 21.14 -41.46
CA SER A 186 12.29 19.77 -41.44
C SER A 186 10.83 19.71 -40.96
N THR A 187 9.97 19.00 -41.70
CA THR A 187 8.57 18.77 -41.37
C THR A 187 8.39 18.29 -39.93
N ASN A 188 9.26 17.39 -39.47
CA ASN A 188 9.15 16.79 -38.14
C ASN A 188 9.53 17.79 -37.04
N VAL A 189 10.56 18.60 -37.27
CA VAL A 189 11.00 19.65 -36.34
C VAL A 189 9.94 20.73 -36.26
N ALA A 190 9.42 21.19 -37.39
CA ALA A 190 8.33 22.16 -37.46
C ALA A 190 7.08 21.67 -36.71
N ASN A 191 6.59 20.45 -37.01
CA ASN A 191 5.43 19.88 -36.33
C ASN A 191 5.64 19.78 -34.81
N TYR A 192 6.82 19.34 -34.40
CA TYR A 192 7.14 19.21 -32.98
C TYR A 192 7.06 20.56 -32.27
N TYR A 193 7.69 21.60 -32.81
CA TYR A 193 7.68 22.93 -32.21
C TYR A 193 6.29 23.58 -32.28
N ILE A 194 5.59 23.51 -33.42
CA ILE A 194 4.22 24.02 -33.57
C ILE A 194 3.32 23.45 -32.48
N LYS A 195 3.41 22.13 -32.25
CA LYS A 195 2.64 21.44 -31.22
C LYS A 195 3.11 21.77 -29.80
N LYS A 196 4.43 21.78 -29.56
CA LYS A 196 5.03 22.04 -28.23
C LYS A 196 4.65 23.41 -27.70
N TYR A 197 4.65 24.43 -28.55
CA TYR A 197 4.34 25.82 -28.17
C TYR A 197 2.89 26.21 -28.45
N GLY A 198 2.07 25.32 -29.02
CA GLY A 198 0.64 25.54 -29.20
C GLY A 198 0.28 26.57 -30.27
N TYR A 199 1.09 26.71 -31.32
CA TYR A 199 0.76 27.60 -32.44
C TYR A 199 -0.42 27.03 -33.22
N ILE A 200 -1.57 27.70 -33.16
CA ILE A 200 -2.80 27.31 -33.87
C ILE A 200 -2.95 27.99 -35.24
N ASN A 201 -2.16 29.03 -35.49
CA ASN A 201 -2.22 29.86 -36.69
C ASN A 201 -1.09 29.56 -37.69
N LEU A 202 -0.34 28.47 -37.48
CA LEU A 202 0.77 28.05 -38.33
C LEU A 202 0.50 26.65 -38.90
N LYS A 203 0.89 26.46 -40.16
CA LYS A 203 0.84 25.16 -40.84
C LYS A 203 2.12 24.85 -41.59
N ILE A 204 2.30 23.56 -41.85
CA ILE A 204 3.31 23.07 -42.78
C ILE A 204 2.72 23.07 -44.18
N SER A 205 3.38 23.79 -45.08
CA SER A 205 3.07 23.85 -46.50
C SER A 205 3.73 22.70 -47.27
N ASN A 206 3.49 22.61 -48.57
CA ASN A 206 4.10 21.60 -49.45
C ASN A 206 5.63 21.46 -49.26
N PRO A 207 6.19 20.24 -49.40
CA PRO A 207 7.62 20.00 -49.32
C PRO A 207 8.42 20.74 -50.40
N VAL A 208 9.65 21.13 -50.07
CA VAL A 208 10.61 21.70 -51.03
C VAL A 208 10.89 20.66 -52.13
N LYS A 209 10.64 21.02 -53.39
CA LYS A 209 10.71 20.07 -54.52
C LYS A 209 12.16 19.72 -54.85
N LYS A 210 12.40 18.47 -55.25
CA LYS A 210 13.74 17.90 -55.58
C LYS A 210 14.56 18.68 -56.61
N VAL A 211 13.93 19.52 -57.42
CA VAL A 211 14.59 20.34 -58.46
C VAL A 211 15.28 21.57 -57.87
N GLU A 212 15.00 21.93 -56.61
CA GLU A 212 15.53 23.13 -55.91
C GLU A 212 16.81 22.83 -55.07
N GLU A 213 17.51 21.72 -55.35
CA GLU A 213 18.87 21.35 -54.87
C GLU A 213 19.13 21.08 -53.37
N VAL A 214 18.21 21.32 -52.44
CA VAL A 214 18.44 20.94 -51.02
C VAL A 214 18.12 19.45 -50.82
N LYS A 215 18.99 18.57 -51.31
CA LYS A 215 18.93 17.14 -50.99
C LYS A 215 19.68 16.88 -49.68
N LEU A 216 19.03 17.16 -48.55
CA LEU A 216 19.51 16.64 -47.27
C LEU A 216 19.28 15.13 -47.24
N ASP A 217 20.33 14.37 -46.91
CA ASP A 217 20.23 12.93 -46.72
C ASP A 217 19.39 12.62 -45.46
N ASP A 218 19.08 11.35 -45.24
CA ASP A 218 18.45 10.92 -43.99
C ASP A 218 19.35 11.27 -42.78
N HIS A 219 18.79 11.27 -41.56
CA HIS A 219 19.63 11.22 -40.36
C HIS A 219 20.25 9.84 -40.23
N HIS A 220 21.56 9.80 -39.98
CA HIS A 220 22.35 8.59 -39.81
C HIS A 220 23.08 8.58 -38.46
N PHE A 221 23.42 7.37 -38.00
CA PHE A 221 24.49 7.14 -37.05
C PHE A 221 25.81 7.09 -37.81
N ALA A 222 26.87 7.72 -37.29
CA ALA A 222 28.19 7.69 -37.92
C ALA A 222 29.32 7.56 -36.91
N THR A 223 30.41 6.96 -37.36
CA THR A 223 31.67 6.81 -36.63
C THR A 223 32.83 6.97 -37.59
N LEU A 224 34.06 7.11 -37.09
CA LEU A 224 35.25 7.11 -37.94
C LEU A 224 35.39 5.77 -38.68
N ASN A 225 35.92 5.79 -39.91
CA ASN A 225 36.03 4.60 -40.78
C ASN A 225 36.73 3.40 -40.11
N LYS A 226 37.69 3.67 -39.23
CA LYS A 226 38.39 2.65 -38.44
C LYS A 226 37.51 1.88 -37.46
N ASN A 227 36.38 2.46 -37.03
CA ASN A 227 35.42 1.87 -36.11
C ASN A 227 34.12 1.42 -36.82
N LYS A 228 34.16 1.14 -38.13
CA LYS A 228 32.99 0.70 -38.92
C LYS A 228 32.26 -0.53 -38.35
N ILE A 229 32.91 -1.32 -37.50
CA ILE A 229 32.28 -2.45 -36.81
C ILE A 229 31.11 -2.01 -35.92
N LEU A 230 31.18 -0.84 -35.30
CA LEU A 230 30.10 -0.29 -34.49
C LEU A 230 28.85 0.00 -35.33
N ILE A 231 29.02 0.48 -36.56
CA ILE A 231 27.90 0.69 -37.50
C ILE A 231 27.23 -0.63 -37.87
N SER A 232 28.01 -1.68 -38.15
CA SER A 232 27.48 -3.01 -38.44
C SER A 232 26.66 -3.57 -37.26
N ILE A 233 27.11 -3.36 -36.02
CA ILE A 233 26.37 -3.73 -34.82
C ILE A 233 25.05 -2.95 -34.73
N ILE A 234 25.09 -1.63 -34.94
CA ILE A 234 23.90 -0.76 -34.87
C ILE A 234 22.85 -1.16 -35.91
N ASP A 235 23.25 -1.37 -37.17
CA ASP A 235 22.32 -1.75 -38.24
C ASP A 235 21.65 -3.11 -37.94
N LYS A 236 22.43 -4.09 -37.47
CA LYS A 236 21.89 -5.41 -37.05
C LYS A 236 21.01 -5.31 -35.82
N ALA A 237 21.35 -4.44 -34.86
CA ALA A 237 20.55 -4.22 -33.66
C ALA A 237 19.21 -3.58 -34.01
N TYR A 238 19.22 -2.59 -34.92
CA TYR A 238 18.01 -1.98 -35.46
C TYR A 238 17.13 -3.01 -36.18
N ASP A 239 17.70 -3.80 -37.09
CA ASP A 239 16.96 -4.84 -37.85
C ASP A 239 16.34 -5.91 -36.92
N ASN A 240 16.89 -6.10 -35.72
CA ASN A 240 16.37 -7.03 -34.71
C ASN A 240 15.39 -6.39 -33.71
N THR A 241 15.16 -5.08 -33.79
CA THR A 241 14.25 -4.35 -32.90
C THR A 241 12.82 -4.44 -33.42
N SER A 242 11.84 -4.60 -32.52
CA SER A 242 10.43 -4.68 -32.93
C SER A 242 9.96 -3.37 -33.58
N ILE A 243 9.25 -3.49 -34.70
CA ILE A 243 8.67 -2.34 -35.38
C ILE A 243 7.63 -1.64 -34.48
N GLU A 244 6.92 -2.38 -33.63
CA GLU A 244 5.97 -1.78 -32.68
C GLU A 244 6.67 -0.86 -31.66
N GLU A 245 7.89 -1.20 -31.25
CA GLU A 245 8.67 -0.36 -30.33
C GLU A 245 9.14 0.91 -31.03
N ILE A 246 9.58 0.79 -32.29
CA ILE A 246 9.96 1.93 -33.14
C ILE A 246 8.74 2.83 -33.40
N GLU A 247 7.55 2.26 -33.63
CA GLU A 247 6.31 3.03 -33.81
C GLU A 247 5.87 3.75 -32.53
N LYS A 248 5.97 3.10 -31.36
CA LYS A 248 5.72 3.75 -30.06
C LYS A 248 6.65 4.95 -29.89
N LEU A 249 7.92 4.79 -30.26
CA LEU A 249 8.90 5.86 -30.20
C LEU A 249 8.57 7.00 -31.17
N ASN A 250 8.21 6.67 -32.41
CA ASN A 250 7.78 7.66 -33.41
C ASN A 250 6.54 8.43 -32.95
N LYS A 251 5.54 7.75 -32.39
CA LYS A 251 4.32 8.38 -31.86
C LYS A 251 4.63 9.30 -30.67
N LYS A 252 5.57 8.90 -29.80
CA LYS A 252 6.03 9.72 -28.67
C LYS A 252 6.61 11.06 -29.14
N TRP A 253 7.47 11.04 -30.16
CA TRP A 253 8.22 12.23 -30.58
C TRP A 253 7.57 13.03 -31.70
N PHE A 254 6.83 12.39 -32.61
CA PHE A 254 6.28 13.01 -33.82
C PHE A 254 4.74 12.96 -33.90
N GLY A 255 4.06 12.19 -33.04
CA GLY A 255 2.60 12.06 -33.03
C GLY A 255 2.05 10.99 -33.98
N VAL A 256 0.71 10.92 -34.07
CA VAL A 256 -0.03 9.78 -34.67
C VAL A 256 0.00 9.75 -36.20
N ASN A 257 0.18 10.91 -36.84
CA ASN A 257 0.18 11.02 -38.31
C ASN A 257 1.58 10.84 -38.93
N TYR A 258 2.60 10.56 -38.12
CA TYR A 258 3.94 10.32 -38.63
C TYR A 258 4.01 8.94 -39.30
N THR A 259 4.41 8.91 -40.58
CA THR A 259 4.68 7.66 -41.29
C THR A 259 6.17 7.32 -41.12
N PRO A 260 6.53 6.27 -40.39
CA PRO A 260 7.93 5.90 -40.18
C PRO A 260 8.65 5.64 -41.48
N SER A 261 9.88 6.14 -41.60
CA SER A 261 10.80 5.68 -42.64
C SER A 261 11.26 4.27 -42.30
N ILE A 262 11.04 3.32 -43.21
CA ILE A 262 11.58 1.96 -43.06
C ILE A 262 13.08 2.01 -43.41
N MET A 263 13.92 1.46 -42.54
CA MET A 263 15.33 1.24 -42.86
C MET A 263 15.48 0.10 -43.86
N PHE A 264 15.70 0.48 -45.12
CA PHE A 264 16.18 -0.43 -46.14
C PHE A 264 17.70 -0.42 -46.17
N ASN A 265 18.30 -1.62 -46.18
CA ASN A 265 19.74 -1.76 -46.34
C ASN A 265 20.21 -1.30 -47.73
N ASP A 266 21.52 -1.11 -47.92
CA ASP A 266 22.05 -0.56 -49.18
C ASP A 266 21.63 -1.37 -50.42
N LYS A 267 21.56 -2.71 -50.32
CA LYS A 267 21.09 -3.57 -51.43
C LYS A 267 19.62 -3.33 -51.73
N GLN A 268 18.77 -3.27 -50.71
CA GLN A 268 17.34 -3.01 -50.84
C GLN A 268 17.08 -1.59 -51.36
N ARG A 269 17.78 -0.59 -50.83
CA ARG A 269 17.67 0.81 -51.26
C ARG A 269 18.12 0.98 -52.71
N SER A 270 19.21 0.32 -53.10
CA SER A 270 19.66 0.27 -54.50
C SER A 270 18.58 -0.37 -55.39
N TYR A 271 18.04 -1.53 -54.98
CA TYR A 271 16.97 -2.21 -55.70
C TYR A 271 15.73 -1.31 -55.87
N ILE A 272 15.26 -0.65 -54.82
CA ILE A 272 14.10 0.26 -54.88
C ILE A 272 14.35 1.40 -55.87
N ASN A 273 15.54 2.00 -55.82
CA ASN A 273 15.90 3.12 -56.69
C ASN A 273 16.07 2.73 -58.16
N THR A 274 16.57 1.52 -58.44
CA THR A 274 16.77 1.01 -59.80
C THR A 274 15.50 0.42 -60.39
N LYS A 275 14.80 -0.44 -59.66
CA LYS A 275 13.58 -1.13 -60.10
C LYS A 275 12.44 -0.13 -60.31
N ARG A 276 12.23 0.79 -59.37
CA ARG A 276 11.16 1.83 -59.30
C ARG A 276 9.71 1.32 -59.37
N SER A 277 9.40 0.43 -60.30
CA SER A 277 8.11 -0.20 -60.47
C SER A 277 8.18 -1.72 -60.37
N VAL A 278 7.18 -2.30 -59.71
CA VAL A 278 7.00 -3.74 -59.52
C VAL A 278 5.71 -4.16 -60.21
N ASN A 279 5.81 -5.11 -61.15
CA ASN A 279 4.65 -5.65 -61.85
C ASN A 279 3.84 -6.54 -60.89
N LEU A 280 2.66 -6.09 -60.51
CA LEU A 280 1.75 -6.76 -59.59
C LEU A 280 0.61 -7.44 -60.35
N CYS A 281 0.49 -8.76 -60.20
CA CYS A 281 -0.68 -9.52 -60.59
C CYS A 281 -1.62 -9.69 -59.39
N ILE A 282 -2.93 -9.66 -59.61
CA ILE A 282 -3.97 -9.84 -58.57
C ILE A 282 -4.97 -10.92 -59.00
N ASP A 283 -5.90 -11.32 -58.14
CA ASP A 283 -7.16 -11.93 -58.60
C ASP A 283 -8.12 -10.83 -59.10
N PRO A 284 -8.52 -10.80 -60.40
CA PRO A 284 -9.35 -9.72 -60.93
C PRO A 284 -10.82 -9.75 -60.45
N ASP A 285 -11.30 -10.85 -59.88
CA ASP A 285 -12.72 -11.04 -59.52
C ASP A 285 -12.91 -11.61 -58.11
N TRP A 286 -12.35 -10.92 -57.09
CA TRP A 286 -12.35 -11.43 -55.73
C TRP A 286 -12.62 -10.36 -54.65
N LEU A 287 -13.68 -9.57 -54.84
CA LEU A 287 -14.14 -8.63 -53.82
C LEU A 287 -14.65 -9.36 -52.56
N PRO A 288 -14.40 -8.81 -51.35
CA PRO A 288 -13.82 -7.50 -51.05
C PRO A 288 -12.27 -7.49 -50.94
N TYR A 289 -11.59 -8.60 -51.26
CA TYR A 289 -10.14 -8.71 -51.09
C TYR A 289 -9.38 -7.94 -52.14
N GLU A 290 -9.68 -8.22 -53.40
CA GLU A 290 -9.09 -7.54 -54.54
C GLU A 290 -9.90 -7.73 -55.81
N SER A 291 -9.87 -6.73 -56.67
CA SER A 291 -10.47 -6.76 -58.00
C SER A 291 -9.95 -5.59 -58.84
N LEU A 292 -10.34 -5.54 -60.11
CA LEU A 292 -10.14 -4.40 -61.00
C LEU A 292 -11.44 -3.62 -61.14
N ASP A 293 -11.37 -2.29 -60.95
CA ASP A 293 -12.50 -1.41 -61.29
C ASP A 293 -12.70 -1.31 -62.82
N LYS A 294 -13.76 -0.63 -63.26
CA LYS A 294 -14.06 -0.42 -64.68
C LYS A 294 -12.94 0.30 -65.47
N LYS A 295 -12.06 1.04 -64.79
CA LYS A 295 -10.91 1.73 -65.38
C LYS A 295 -9.64 0.86 -65.36
N GLY A 296 -9.69 -0.31 -64.71
CA GLY A 296 -8.58 -1.23 -64.54
C GLY A 296 -7.67 -0.89 -63.36
N ASN A 297 -8.14 -0.08 -62.41
CA ASN A 297 -7.41 0.20 -61.17
C ASN A 297 -7.64 -0.93 -60.17
N HIS A 298 -6.61 -1.23 -59.38
CA HIS A 298 -6.71 -2.18 -58.29
C HIS A 298 -7.55 -1.60 -57.14
N ILE A 299 -8.60 -2.33 -56.77
CA ILE A 299 -9.51 -2.03 -55.66
C ILE A 299 -9.61 -3.24 -54.72
N GLY A 300 -10.04 -3.02 -53.48
CA GLY A 300 -10.18 -4.06 -52.46
C GLY A 300 -9.26 -3.85 -51.25
N LEU A 301 -9.38 -4.73 -50.28
CA LEU A 301 -8.52 -4.75 -49.09
C LEU A 301 -7.03 -4.74 -49.44
N SER A 302 -6.59 -5.59 -50.36
CA SER A 302 -5.17 -5.69 -50.72
C SER A 302 -4.69 -4.39 -51.39
N ALA A 303 -5.54 -3.71 -52.19
CA ALA A 303 -5.20 -2.42 -52.80
C ALA A 303 -4.81 -1.35 -51.76
N ASP A 304 -5.52 -1.30 -50.63
CA ASP A 304 -5.20 -0.38 -49.53
C ASP A 304 -3.85 -0.71 -48.86
N TYR A 305 -3.50 -1.99 -48.73
CA TYR A 305 -2.16 -2.40 -48.28
C TYR A 305 -1.09 -1.95 -49.26
N PHE A 306 -1.27 -2.20 -50.56
CA PHE A 306 -0.29 -1.84 -51.59
C PHE A 306 -0.13 -0.33 -51.76
N LYS A 307 -1.18 0.46 -51.53
CA LYS A 307 -1.09 1.92 -51.43
C LYS A 307 -0.18 2.34 -50.27
N LEU A 308 -0.32 1.71 -49.11
CA LEU A 308 0.52 1.98 -47.95
C LEU A 308 1.97 1.50 -48.18
N PHE A 309 2.15 0.36 -48.86
CA PHE A 309 3.47 -0.13 -49.26
C PHE A 309 4.18 0.84 -50.20
N SER A 310 3.45 1.41 -51.16
CA SER A 310 3.98 2.43 -52.06
C SER A 310 4.41 3.68 -51.30
N GLN A 311 3.59 4.17 -50.37
CA GLN A 311 3.91 5.32 -49.53
C GLN A 311 5.15 5.11 -48.67
N LYS A 312 5.32 3.92 -48.08
CA LYS A 312 6.44 3.59 -47.18
C LYS A 312 7.75 3.26 -47.90
N SER A 313 7.69 2.65 -49.08
CA SER A 313 8.89 2.24 -49.83
C SER A 313 9.30 3.21 -50.95
N GLY A 314 8.34 3.96 -51.51
CA GLY A 314 8.52 4.71 -52.75
C GLY A 314 8.47 3.85 -54.02
N LEU A 315 8.20 2.54 -53.91
CA LEU A 315 7.94 1.68 -55.06
C LEU A 315 6.57 2.00 -55.67
N ILE A 316 6.48 1.91 -56.98
CA ILE A 316 5.22 1.91 -57.72
C ILE A 316 4.84 0.45 -57.95
N PHE A 317 3.56 0.11 -57.76
CA PHE A 317 3.04 -1.23 -58.02
C PHE A 317 2.14 -1.17 -59.25
N ASP A 318 2.69 -1.52 -60.41
CA ASP A 318 1.97 -1.47 -61.68
C ASP A 318 1.15 -2.74 -61.87
N ILE A 319 -0.16 -2.55 -62.05
CA ILE A 319 -1.09 -3.66 -62.18
C ILE A 319 -1.00 -4.25 -63.58
N VAL A 320 -0.64 -5.53 -63.65
CA VAL A 320 -0.71 -6.30 -64.89
C VAL A 320 -2.09 -6.93 -64.97
N LYS A 321 -2.89 -6.49 -65.94
CA LYS A 321 -4.26 -6.96 -66.13
C LYS A 321 -4.26 -8.45 -66.49
N THR A 322 -5.07 -9.21 -65.76
CA THR A 322 -5.34 -10.63 -66.00
C THR A 322 -6.85 -10.87 -65.99
N ASN A 323 -7.28 -11.95 -66.64
CA ASN A 323 -8.68 -12.35 -66.77
C ASN A 323 -9.11 -13.35 -65.68
N SER A 324 -8.14 -13.96 -64.99
CA SER A 324 -8.40 -14.91 -63.91
C SER A 324 -7.17 -15.08 -63.00
N TRP A 325 -7.40 -15.58 -61.79
CA TRP A 325 -6.34 -15.99 -60.89
C TRP A 325 -5.33 -16.97 -61.51
N SER A 326 -5.82 -17.94 -62.28
CA SER A 326 -4.96 -18.91 -62.98
C SER A 326 -4.00 -18.23 -63.96
N GLN A 327 -4.47 -17.21 -64.67
CA GLN A 327 -3.62 -16.42 -65.56
C GLN A 327 -2.60 -15.59 -64.78
N SER A 328 -2.96 -15.03 -63.62
CA SER A 328 -2.02 -14.34 -62.72
C SER A 328 -0.86 -15.25 -62.30
N ILE A 329 -1.14 -16.51 -61.96
CA ILE A 329 -0.12 -17.50 -61.64
C ILE A 329 0.75 -17.84 -62.87
N GLU A 330 0.16 -17.98 -64.05
CA GLU A 330 0.90 -18.21 -65.29
C GLU A 330 1.85 -17.04 -65.60
N TYR A 331 1.39 -15.80 -65.39
CA TYR A 331 2.17 -14.59 -65.65
C TYR A 331 3.36 -14.45 -64.72
N ILE A 332 3.27 -14.93 -63.47
CA ILE A 332 4.44 -15.03 -62.58
C ILE A 332 5.44 -16.06 -63.11
N LYS A 333 4.98 -17.25 -63.49
CA LYS A 333 5.84 -18.33 -64.03
C LYS A 333 6.57 -17.87 -65.29
N ASN A 334 5.89 -17.10 -66.14
CA ASN A 334 6.43 -16.52 -67.36
C ASN A 334 7.12 -15.17 -67.15
N LYS A 335 7.36 -14.75 -65.90
CA LYS A 335 8.06 -13.50 -65.52
C LYS A 335 7.43 -12.20 -66.07
N LYS A 336 6.14 -12.23 -66.44
CA LYS A 336 5.35 -11.03 -66.77
C LYS A 336 5.00 -10.22 -65.53
N CYS A 337 4.78 -10.90 -64.41
CA CYS A 337 4.61 -10.31 -63.09
C CYS A 337 5.81 -10.62 -62.20
N ASP A 338 6.14 -9.66 -61.32
CA ASP A 338 7.17 -9.83 -60.30
C ASP A 338 6.59 -10.43 -59.02
N MET A 339 5.31 -10.14 -58.73
CA MET A 339 4.64 -10.66 -57.54
C MET A 339 3.12 -10.74 -57.69
N VAL A 340 2.50 -11.50 -56.78
CA VAL A 340 1.06 -11.51 -56.52
C VAL A 340 0.79 -10.95 -55.13
N SER A 341 -0.33 -10.24 -55.04
CA SER A 341 -0.83 -9.59 -53.82
C SER A 341 -1.26 -10.60 -52.76
N LEU A 342 -2.13 -11.54 -53.11
CA LEU A 342 -2.72 -12.51 -52.20
C LEU A 342 -2.53 -13.94 -52.68
N ILE A 343 -1.91 -14.77 -51.85
CA ILE A 343 -1.67 -16.17 -52.16
C ILE A 343 -1.61 -17.02 -50.89
N THR A 344 -2.18 -18.21 -50.95
CA THR A 344 -2.00 -19.24 -49.92
C THR A 344 -0.70 -19.99 -50.11
N HIS A 345 0.04 -20.14 -49.02
CA HIS A 345 1.28 -20.92 -48.98
C HIS A 345 1.00 -22.41 -49.22
N THR A 346 1.64 -23.00 -50.23
CA THR A 346 1.60 -24.45 -50.49
C THR A 346 2.96 -24.95 -50.95
N LYS A 347 3.28 -26.22 -50.62
CA LYS A 347 4.54 -26.87 -51.03
C LYS A 347 4.77 -26.86 -52.54
N GLU A 348 3.70 -26.90 -53.33
CA GLU A 348 3.79 -26.83 -54.79
C GLU A 348 4.23 -25.44 -55.26
N ARG A 349 3.67 -24.39 -54.66
CA ARG A 349 3.93 -22.99 -55.03
C ARG A 349 5.27 -22.49 -54.49
N GLU A 350 5.79 -23.06 -53.40
CA GLU A 350 7.14 -22.79 -52.86
C GLU A 350 8.26 -22.97 -53.91
N LYS A 351 8.02 -23.80 -54.93
CA LYS A 351 8.95 -24.04 -56.04
C LYS A 351 9.21 -22.79 -56.89
N PHE A 352 8.24 -21.88 -56.98
CA PHE A 352 8.34 -20.68 -57.84
C PHE A 352 8.02 -19.36 -57.14
N PHE A 353 7.69 -19.40 -55.85
CA PHE A 353 7.50 -18.20 -55.01
C PHE A 353 8.45 -18.16 -53.80
N ASN A 354 8.84 -16.94 -53.45
CA ASN A 354 9.23 -16.53 -52.11
C ASN A 354 7.99 -15.94 -51.44
N PHE A 355 7.53 -16.57 -50.36
CA PHE A 355 6.35 -16.13 -49.62
C PHE A 355 6.74 -15.18 -48.49
N THR A 356 5.88 -14.20 -48.27
CA THR A 356 5.93 -13.39 -47.04
C THR A 356 5.16 -14.07 -45.91
N SER A 357 5.29 -13.51 -44.71
CA SER A 357 4.33 -13.76 -43.63
C SER A 357 2.90 -13.40 -44.09
N SER A 358 1.94 -14.12 -43.52
CA SER A 358 0.52 -13.87 -43.78
C SER A 358 0.12 -12.53 -43.19
N TYR A 359 -0.43 -11.64 -44.01
CA TYR A 359 -0.86 -10.31 -43.57
C TYR A 359 -2.38 -10.13 -43.55
N LEU A 360 -3.11 -11.10 -44.12
CA LEU A 360 -4.55 -11.28 -43.91
C LEU A 360 -4.80 -12.68 -43.35
N LYS A 361 -5.47 -12.75 -42.20
CA LYS A 361 -5.94 -13.99 -41.57
C LYS A 361 -7.45 -13.91 -41.49
N ILE A 362 -8.15 -14.69 -42.29
CA ILE A 362 -9.61 -14.59 -42.38
C ILE A 362 -10.28 -15.85 -41.82
N PRO A 363 -11.23 -15.73 -40.89
CA PRO A 363 -12.03 -16.87 -40.44
C PRO A 363 -12.94 -17.39 -41.55
N ILE A 364 -13.09 -18.70 -41.60
CA ILE A 364 -14.05 -19.38 -42.50
C ILE A 364 -15.38 -19.52 -41.76
N VAL A 365 -16.48 -19.17 -42.40
CA VAL A 365 -17.82 -19.15 -41.79
C VAL A 365 -18.84 -19.82 -42.71
N ILE A 366 -20.02 -20.09 -42.15
CA ILE A 366 -21.17 -20.63 -42.89
C ILE A 366 -22.31 -19.61 -42.92
N ALA A 367 -22.83 -19.33 -44.12
CA ALA A 367 -24.07 -18.60 -44.33
C ALA A 367 -25.25 -19.56 -44.41
N THR A 368 -26.32 -19.29 -43.68
CA THR A 368 -27.57 -20.06 -43.66
C THR A 368 -28.80 -19.14 -43.66
N LYS A 369 -30.00 -19.72 -43.66
CA LYS A 369 -31.26 -18.97 -43.49
C LYS A 369 -31.39 -18.39 -42.07
N LEU A 370 -32.20 -17.34 -41.91
CA LEU A 370 -32.34 -16.60 -40.64
C LEU A 370 -32.83 -17.45 -39.45
N ASP A 371 -33.60 -18.51 -39.71
CA ASP A 371 -34.22 -19.39 -38.72
C ASP A 371 -33.27 -20.44 -38.13
N ILE A 372 -32.09 -20.61 -38.72
CA ILE A 372 -31.10 -21.60 -38.26
C ILE A 372 -30.37 -21.08 -37.01
N SER A 373 -30.33 -21.88 -35.94
CA SER A 373 -29.56 -21.58 -34.73
C SER A 373 -28.05 -21.47 -35.00
N PHE A 374 -27.34 -20.77 -34.12
CA PHE A 374 -25.89 -20.66 -34.21
C PHE A 374 -25.22 -22.05 -34.17
N ILE A 375 -24.27 -22.28 -35.06
CA ILE A 375 -23.49 -23.50 -35.23
C ILE A 375 -22.15 -23.26 -34.55
N ASP A 376 -21.99 -23.89 -33.39
CA ASP A 376 -20.80 -23.82 -32.54
C ASP A 376 -19.68 -24.79 -32.97
N ASP A 377 -20.04 -25.92 -33.59
CA ASP A 377 -19.09 -26.89 -34.16
C ASP A 377 -19.56 -27.41 -35.54
N PHE A 378 -18.69 -27.28 -36.54
CA PHE A 378 -18.92 -27.79 -37.89
C PHE A 378 -19.00 -29.33 -37.93
N ASN A 379 -18.50 -30.05 -36.92
CA ASN A 379 -18.71 -31.50 -36.80
C ASN A 379 -20.18 -31.89 -36.61
N ASN A 380 -21.05 -30.94 -36.22
CA ASN A 380 -22.48 -31.17 -36.07
C ASN A 380 -23.24 -31.10 -37.41
N LEU A 381 -22.56 -30.75 -38.51
CA LEU A 381 -23.15 -30.64 -39.85
C LEU A 381 -23.18 -31.97 -40.62
N LYS A 382 -23.08 -33.10 -39.91
CA LYS A 382 -23.14 -34.44 -40.50
C LYS A 382 -24.39 -34.59 -41.37
N ASN A 383 -24.20 -35.11 -42.59
CA ASN A 383 -25.24 -35.36 -43.60
C ASN A 383 -25.92 -34.12 -44.21
N ARG A 384 -25.50 -32.89 -43.87
CA ARG A 384 -26.01 -31.67 -44.50
C ARG A 384 -25.24 -31.37 -45.79
N LYS A 385 -25.96 -30.99 -46.86
CA LYS A 385 -25.35 -30.49 -48.10
C LYS A 385 -24.83 -29.07 -47.89
N ILE A 386 -23.54 -28.85 -48.10
CA ILE A 386 -22.88 -27.55 -47.91
C ILE A 386 -22.33 -27.07 -49.26
N ALA A 387 -22.73 -25.89 -49.71
CA ALA A 387 -22.19 -25.30 -50.93
C ALA A 387 -20.83 -24.64 -50.68
N LEU A 388 -19.90 -24.81 -51.63
CA LEU A 388 -18.57 -24.22 -51.59
C LEU A 388 -18.00 -24.05 -53.00
N VAL A 389 -17.24 -22.98 -53.27
CA VAL A 389 -16.59 -22.78 -54.57
C VAL A 389 -15.37 -23.70 -54.71
N LYS A 390 -15.25 -24.38 -55.85
CA LYS A 390 -14.28 -25.46 -56.10
C LYS A 390 -12.81 -25.02 -56.07
N ASP A 391 -12.51 -23.81 -56.54
CA ASP A 391 -11.16 -23.44 -56.97
C ASP A 391 -10.34 -22.67 -55.92
N TYR A 392 -10.92 -22.36 -54.75
CA TYR A 392 -10.20 -21.72 -53.65
C TYR A 392 -9.55 -22.78 -52.74
N GLY A 393 -8.30 -22.54 -52.33
CA GLY A 393 -7.50 -23.47 -51.50
C GLY A 393 -8.16 -23.88 -50.17
N ILE A 394 -9.22 -23.20 -49.74
CA ILE A 394 -10.05 -23.54 -48.58
C ILE A 394 -10.75 -24.90 -48.76
N ALA A 395 -11.20 -25.25 -49.97
CA ALA A 395 -11.95 -26.49 -50.23
C ALA A 395 -11.21 -27.74 -49.71
N LYS A 396 -9.90 -27.77 -49.98
CA LYS A 396 -9.00 -28.83 -49.55
C LYS A 396 -8.84 -28.85 -48.03
N ASN A 397 -8.54 -27.70 -47.42
CA ASN A 397 -8.33 -27.59 -45.97
C ASN A 397 -9.61 -27.94 -45.19
N LEU A 398 -10.78 -27.52 -45.68
CA LEU A 398 -12.07 -27.82 -45.07
C LEU A 398 -12.37 -29.32 -45.13
N LYS A 399 -12.10 -29.96 -46.27
CA LYS A 399 -12.29 -31.42 -46.44
C LYS A 399 -11.29 -32.24 -45.63
N GLU A 400 -10.05 -31.77 -45.47
CA GLU A 400 -9.05 -32.42 -44.62
C GLU A 400 -9.44 -32.38 -43.13
N LYS A 401 -9.95 -31.25 -42.64
CA LYS A 401 -10.37 -31.11 -41.24
C LYS A 401 -11.75 -31.72 -40.95
N TYR A 402 -12.69 -31.59 -41.88
CA TYR A 402 -14.07 -32.08 -41.74
C TYR A 402 -14.42 -33.06 -42.88
N PRO A 403 -13.84 -34.27 -42.90
CA PRO A 403 -13.95 -35.21 -44.02
C PRO A 403 -15.38 -35.76 -44.23
N HIS A 404 -16.26 -35.59 -43.26
CA HIS A 404 -17.65 -36.07 -43.28
C HIS A 404 -18.64 -35.05 -43.86
N LEU A 405 -18.20 -33.84 -44.23
CA LEU A 405 -19.07 -32.84 -44.85
C LEU A 405 -19.46 -33.27 -46.26
N ASN A 406 -20.76 -33.14 -46.58
CA ASN A 406 -21.27 -33.37 -47.94
C ASN A 406 -21.17 -32.06 -48.74
N ILE A 407 -20.06 -31.88 -49.46
CA ILE A 407 -19.75 -30.65 -50.20
C ILE A 407 -20.38 -30.69 -51.59
N VAL A 408 -21.15 -29.64 -51.91
CA VAL A 408 -21.69 -29.35 -53.25
C VAL A 408 -20.89 -28.21 -53.86
N TYR A 409 -20.16 -28.48 -54.94
CA TYR A 409 -19.35 -27.46 -55.59
C TYR A 409 -20.21 -26.51 -56.44
N VAL A 410 -19.92 -25.21 -56.35
CA VAL A 410 -20.56 -24.15 -57.16
C VAL A 410 -19.51 -23.30 -57.88
N ASP A 411 -19.94 -22.63 -58.95
CA ASP A 411 -19.05 -21.84 -59.81
C ASP A 411 -18.70 -20.46 -59.21
N ASN A 412 -19.59 -19.89 -58.40
CA ASN A 412 -19.39 -18.59 -57.75
C ASN A 412 -20.22 -18.44 -56.47
N ILE A 413 -19.90 -17.40 -55.70
CA ILE A 413 -20.51 -17.09 -54.39
C ILE A 413 -22.02 -16.89 -54.52
N SER A 414 -22.48 -16.07 -55.48
CA SER A 414 -23.89 -15.75 -55.64
C SER A 414 -24.74 -16.99 -55.97
N LYS A 415 -24.22 -17.93 -56.77
CA LYS A 415 -24.86 -19.24 -57.02
C LYS A 415 -24.96 -20.06 -55.73
N GLY A 416 -23.89 -20.11 -54.94
CA GLY A 416 -23.88 -20.79 -53.64
C GLY A 416 -24.93 -20.23 -52.67
N LEU A 417 -24.97 -18.91 -52.49
CA LEU A 417 -25.95 -18.24 -51.64
C LEU A 417 -27.40 -18.43 -52.14
N ASN A 418 -27.63 -18.41 -53.46
CA ASN A 418 -28.95 -18.69 -54.05
C ASN A 418 -29.45 -20.10 -53.71
N LEU A 419 -28.58 -21.11 -53.71
CA LEU A 419 -28.96 -22.48 -53.32
C LEU A 419 -29.38 -22.55 -51.85
N VAL A 420 -28.74 -21.76 -50.96
CA VAL A 420 -29.11 -21.66 -49.54
C VAL A 420 -30.49 -21.02 -49.40
N GLU A 421 -30.77 -19.92 -50.11
CA GLU A 421 -32.07 -19.24 -50.08
C GLU A 421 -33.20 -20.17 -50.53
N LYS A 422 -32.97 -20.94 -51.62
CA LYS A 422 -33.90 -21.96 -52.13
C LYS A 422 -34.03 -23.18 -51.22
N GLY A 423 -33.10 -23.39 -50.29
CA GLY A 423 -33.08 -24.56 -49.40
C GLY A 423 -32.58 -25.85 -50.06
N GLU A 424 -31.93 -25.75 -51.22
CA GLU A 424 -31.33 -26.90 -51.93
C GLU A 424 -30.05 -27.41 -51.22
N VAL A 425 -29.39 -26.50 -50.49
CA VAL A 425 -28.27 -26.79 -49.58
C VAL A 425 -28.57 -26.18 -48.20
N PHE A 426 -27.97 -26.74 -47.16
CA PHE A 426 -28.13 -26.27 -45.79
C PHE A 426 -27.43 -24.94 -45.53
N GLY A 427 -26.25 -24.75 -46.11
CA GLY A 427 -25.49 -23.51 -45.97
C GLY A 427 -24.37 -23.40 -47.00
N TYR A 428 -23.83 -22.19 -47.13
CA TYR A 428 -22.70 -21.87 -48.00
C TYR A 428 -21.49 -21.54 -47.13
N VAL A 429 -20.36 -22.21 -47.36
CA VAL A 429 -19.13 -21.99 -46.58
C VAL A 429 -18.12 -21.23 -47.42
N ASP A 430 -17.60 -20.15 -46.84
CA ASP A 430 -16.56 -19.30 -47.42
C ASP A 430 -15.94 -18.45 -46.31
N SER A 431 -15.09 -17.50 -46.67
CA SER A 431 -14.55 -16.54 -45.72
C SER A 431 -15.62 -15.59 -45.17
N PHE A 432 -15.43 -15.15 -43.93
CA PHE A 432 -16.29 -14.14 -43.30
C PHE A 432 -16.42 -12.87 -44.15
N SER A 433 -15.32 -12.39 -44.70
CA SER A 433 -15.27 -11.16 -45.49
C SER A 433 -16.11 -11.26 -46.76
N THR A 434 -15.98 -12.37 -47.51
CA THR A 434 -16.71 -12.58 -48.77
C THR A 434 -18.20 -12.72 -48.52
N ILE A 435 -18.60 -13.53 -47.54
CA ILE A 435 -20.01 -13.69 -47.18
C ILE A 435 -20.59 -12.36 -46.68
N SER A 436 -19.90 -11.67 -45.75
CA SER A 436 -20.38 -10.40 -45.21
C SER A 436 -20.56 -9.35 -46.32
N TYR A 437 -19.59 -9.24 -47.23
CA TYR A 437 -19.67 -8.31 -48.36
C TYR A 437 -20.80 -8.69 -49.32
N ALA A 438 -20.96 -9.97 -49.68
CA ALA A 438 -22.03 -10.43 -50.57
C ALA A 438 -23.43 -10.19 -49.94
N LEU A 439 -23.60 -10.47 -48.65
CA LEU A 439 -24.86 -10.22 -47.94
C LEU A 439 -25.24 -8.72 -47.96
N GLN A 440 -24.26 -7.84 -47.82
CA GLN A 440 -24.47 -6.38 -47.81
C GLN A 440 -24.69 -5.82 -49.22
N SER A 441 -23.75 -6.07 -50.13
CA SER A 441 -23.75 -5.49 -51.48
C SER A 441 -24.87 -6.02 -52.37
N GLU A 442 -25.21 -7.31 -52.24
CA GLU A 442 -26.33 -7.93 -52.97
C GLU A 442 -27.68 -7.82 -52.22
N GLN A 443 -27.72 -7.15 -51.06
CA GLN A 443 -28.93 -6.94 -50.24
C GLN A 443 -29.66 -8.24 -49.86
N ARG A 444 -28.92 -9.31 -49.52
CA ARG A 444 -29.48 -10.62 -49.18
C ARG A 444 -29.97 -10.70 -47.74
N ILE A 445 -31.07 -10.02 -47.46
CA ILE A 445 -31.65 -9.91 -46.09
C ILE A 445 -32.18 -11.23 -45.52
N LYS A 446 -32.32 -12.29 -46.33
CA LYS A 446 -32.87 -13.60 -45.92
C LYS A 446 -31.82 -14.58 -45.38
N LEU A 447 -30.56 -14.18 -45.39
CA LEU A 447 -29.45 -15.02 -44.97
C LEU A 447 -28.69 -14.35 -43.82
N LYS A 448 -28.04 -15.18 -43.00
CA LYS A 448 -27.13 -14.72 -41.95
C LYS A 448 -25.90 -15.61 -41.88
N ILE A 449 -24.83 -15.09 -41.29
CA ILE A 449 -23.69 -15.89 -40.87
C ILE A 449 -24.11 -16.63 -39.58
N ALA A 450 -24.11 -17.96 -39.62
CA ALA A 450 -24.64 -18.78 -38.55
C ALA A 450 -23.59 -19.59 -37.80
N GLY A 451 -22.31 -19.55 -38.18
CA GLY A 451 -21.25 -20.24 -37.46
C GLY A 451 -19.88 -19.99 -38.07
N GLU A 452 -18.84 -20.25 -37.30
CA GLU A 452 -17.44 -20.13 -37.69
C GLU A 452 -16.78 -21.52 -37.65
N ALA A 453 -16.09 -21.88 -38.72
CA ALA A 453 -15.25 -23.07 -38.73
C ALA A 453 -13.95 -22.77 -37.98
N ASP A 454 -13.38 -23.76 -37.30
CA ASP A 454 -12.07 -23.62 -36.66
C ASP A 454 -10.92 -23.69 -37.71
N ILE A 455 -11.06 -22.96 -38.82
CA ILE A 455 -10.08 -22.86 -39.90
C ILE A 455 -9.97 -21.41 -40.29
N TYR A 456 -8.73 -20.97 -40.48
CA TYR A 456 -8.42 -19.64 -40.97
C TYR A 456 -7.74 -19.72 -42.33
N TRP A 457 -8.13 -18.82 -43.22
CA TRP A 457 -7.43 -18.59 -44.46
C TRP A 457 -6.30 -17.60 -44.23
N ASN A 458 -5.07 -18.10 -44.32
CA ASN A 458 -3.86 -17.29 -44.20
C ASN A 458 -3.40 -16.89 -45.62
N LEU A 459 -3.46 -15.60 -45.92
CA LEU A 459 -3.03 -15.02 -47.20
C LEU A 459 -1.77 -14.18 -47.01
N SER A 460 -0.79 -14.47 -47.86
CA SER A 460 0.51 -13.81 -47.96
C SER A 460 0.68 -13.11 -49.30
N ALA A 461 1.74 -12.32 -49.46
CA ALA A 461 2.20 -11.91 -50.77
C ALA A 461 3.16 -12.98 -51.33
N GLY A 462 3.13 -13.17 -52.65
CA GLY A 462 3.99 -14.12 -53.34
C GLY A 462 4.90 -13.39 -54.30
N VAL A 463 6.20 -13.38 -54.05
CA VAL A 463 7.19 -12.79 -54.95
C VAL A 463 7.87 -13.89 -55.76
N ARG A 464 8.19 -13.65 -57.03
CA ARG A 464 8.88 -14.62 -57.88
C ARG A 464 10.17 -15.14 -57.21
N LYS A 465 10.46 -16.45 -57.36
CA LYS A 465 11.57 -17.12 -56.63
C LYS A 465 12.94 -16.49 -56.85
N ASP A 466 13.19 -15.98 -58.05
CA ASP A 466 14.45 -15.34 -58.44
C ASP A 466 14.56 -13.85 -58.03
N GLU A 467 13.58 -13.33 -57.29
CA GLU A 467 13.56 -11.95 -56.74
C GLU A 467 13.58 -11.93 -55.18
N PRO A 468 14.60 -12.52 -54.51
CA PRO A 468 14.63 -12.60 -53.05
C PRO A 468 14.80 -11.23 -52.36
N ILE A 469 15.40 -10.25 -53.05
CA ILE A 469 15.55 -8.89 -52.50
C ILE A 469 14.17 -8.21 -52.41
N LEU A 470 13.35 -8.35 -53.46
CA LEU A 470 11.98 -7.85 -53.45
C LEU A 470 11.15 -8.55 -52.38
N ALA A 471 11.27 -9.88 -52.25
CA ALA A 471 10.58 -10.63 -51.19
C ALA A 471 10.88 -10.08 -49.79
N ASN A 472 12.16 -9.78 -49.51
CA ASN A 472 12.58 -9.18 -48.24
C ASN A 472 12.07 -7.73 -48.07
N ILE A 473 11.96 -6.96 -49.14
CA ILE A 473 11.37 -5.60 -49.11
C ILE A 473 9.88 -5.69 -48.76
N ILE A 474 9.12 -6.56 -49.44
CA ILE A 474 7.70 -6.74 -49.18
C ILE A 474 7.47 -7.30 -47.76
N GLN A 475 8.33 -8.20 -47.28
CA GLN A 475 8.30 -8.68 -45.90
C GLN A 475 8.45 -7.53 -44.89
N LYS A 476 9.48 -6.68 -45.05
CA LYS A 476 9.67 -5.49 -44.19
C LYS A 476 8.48 -4.54 -44.25
N LEU A 477 7.86 -4.38 -45.42
CA LEU A 477 6.67 -3.55 -45.58
C LEU A 477 5.46 -4.12 -44.83
N ILE A 478 5.20 -5.43 -44.94
CA ILE A 478 4.14 -6.13 -44.21
C ILE A 478 4.31 -6.01 -42.70
N ASP A 479 5.54 -6.24 -42.20
CA ASP A 479 5.84 -6.17 -40.77
C ASP A 479 5.71 -4.75 -40.24
N SER A 480 5.83 -3.75 -41.13
CA SER A 480 5.66 -2.33 -40.78
C SER A 480 4.21 -1.85 -40.69
N ILE A 481 3.22 -2.72 -40.92
CA ILE A 481 1.82 -2.35 -40.82
C ILE A 481 1.29 -2.72 -39.44
N SER A 482 0.92 -1.68 -38.67
CA SER A 482 0.40 -1.83 -37.30
C SER A 482 -0.96 -2.53 -37.28
N GLN A 483 -1.32 -3.15 -36.16
CA GLN A 483 -2.63 -3.79 -36.01
C GLN A 483 -3.79 -2.80 -36.17
N GLU A 484 -3.61 -1.55 -35.73
CA GLU A 484 -4.58 -0.46 -35.93
C GLU A 484 -4.79 -0.16 -37.41
N GLN A 485 -3.71 -0.08 -38.20
CA GLN A 485 -3.79 0.11 -39.65
C GLN A 485 -4.46 -1.09 -40.33
N LYS A 486 -4.11 -2.31 -39.95
CA LYS A 486 -4.75 -3.54 -40.45
C LYS A 486 -6.25 -3.53 -40.18
N GLN A 487 -6.66 -3.17 -38.96
CA GLN A 487 -8.07 -3.06 -38.58
C GLN A 487 -8.80 -1.95 -39.34
N LYS A 488 -8.16 -0.80 -39.55
CA LYS A 488 -8.73 0.31 -40.32
C LYS A 488 -9.00 -0.10 -41.77
N ILE A 489 -8.02 -0.74 -42.41
CA ILE A 489 -8.18 -1.28 -43.77
C ILE A 489 -9.33 -2.29 -43.79
N PHE A 490 -9.36 -3.22 -42.84
CA PHE A 490 -10.43 -4.21 -42.73
C PHE A 490 -11.84 -3.59 -42.61
N ASN A 491 -11.99 -2.60 -41.72
CA ASN A 491 -13.27 -1.94 -41.44
C ASN A 491 -13.77 -1.06 -42.60
N ASN A 492 -12.88 -0.54 -43.44
CA ASN A 492 -13.27 0.24 -44.61
C ASN A 492 -14.07 -0.59 -45.62
N TRP A 493 -13.82 -1.90 -45.67
CA TRP A 493 -14.45 -2.82 -46.63
C TRP A 493 -15.54 -3.68 -46.00
N ILE A 494 -15.51 -3.90 -44.68
CA ILE A 494 -16.38 -4.84 -43.99
C ILE A 494 -17.00 -4.17 -42.77
N VAL A 495 -18.30 -3.85 -42.84
CA VAL A 495 -19.05 -3.36 -41.68
C VAL A 495 -19.38 -4.54 -40.77
N ILE A 496 -18.72 -4.61 -39.62
CA ILE A 496 -18.95 -5.67 -38.64
C ILE A 496 -20.20 -5.33 -37.81
N LYS A 497 -21.34 -5.97 -38.10
CA LYS A 497 -22.42 -6.10 -37.11
C LYS A 497 -22.07 -7.26 -36.17
N TYR A 498 -21.34 -6.96 -35.11
CA TYR A 498 -20.99 -7.93 -34.07
C TYR A 498 -22.24 -8.25 -33.24
N GLU A 499 -23.03 -9.24 -33.64
CA GLU A 499 -23.91 -9.94 -32.70
C GLU A 499 -23.07 -10.99 -31.97
N LYS A 500 -22.26 -10.54 -31.02
CA LYS A 500 -21.60 -11.46 -30.08
C LYS A 500 -22.71 -12.11 -29.25
N GLY A 501 -23.04 -13.35 -29.59
CA GLY A 501 -23.81 -14.23 -28.72
C GLY A 501 -23.16 -14.22 -27.34
N ILE A 502 -23.87 -13.67 -26.36
CA ILE A 502 -23.36 -13.52 -25.01
C ILE A 502 -23.11 -14.93 -24.47
N ASN A 503 -21.88 -15.23 -24.07
CA ASN A 503 -21.57 -16.50 -23.40
C ASN A 503 -22.18 -16.47 -21.99
N TYR A 504 -23.43 -16.93 -21.89
CA TYR A 504 -24.18 -16.96 -20.64
C TYR A 504 -23.47 -17.78 -19.55
N SER A 505 -22.63 -18.77 -19.90
CA SER A 505 -21.82 -19.52 -18.92
C SER A 505 -20.83 -18.63 -18.16
N LEU A 506 -20.14 -17.73 -18.87
CA LEU A 506 -19.21 -16.78 -18.24
C LEU A 506 -19.97 -15.75 -17.40
N ILE A 507 -21.14 -15.28 -17.88
CA ILE A 507 -21.99 -14.36 -17.12
C ILE A 507 -22.45 -15.01 -15.81
N TRP A 508 -22.94 -16.25 -15.85
CA TRP A 508 -23.36 -16.94 -14.62
C TRP A 508 -22.19 -17.14 -13.64
N LYS A 509 -20.96 -17.40 -14.12
CA LYS A 509 -19.75 -17.46 -13.27
C LYS A 509 -19.41 -16.10 -12.64
N ILE A 510 -19.51 -15.03 -13.42
CA ILE A 510 -19.26 -13.65 -12.94
C ILE A 510 -20.33 -13.24 -11.93
N ILE A 511 -21.61 -13.48 -12.23
CA ILE A 511 -22.73 -13.22 -11.32
C ILE A 511 -22.53 -14.02 -10.04
N LEU A 512 -22.18 -15.30 -10.10
CA LEU A 512 -21.93 -16.12 -8.92
C LEU A 512 -20.78 -15.56 -8.08
N PHE A 513 -19.66 -15.19 -8.70
CA PHE A 513 -18.52 -14.58 -8.01
C PHE A 513 -18.89 -13.26 -7.32
N PHE A 514 -19.57 -12.35 -8.02
CA PHE A 514 -20.04 -11.09 -7.44
C PHE A 514 -21.14 -11.30 -6.40
N SER A 515 -21.99 -12.32 -6.55
CA SER A 515 -23.00 -12.69 -5.55
C SER A 515 -22.34 -13.19 -4.27
N ILE A 516 -21.28 -14.00 -4.37
CA ILE A 516 -20.49 -14.45 -3.23
C ILE A 516 -19.80 -13.25 -2.55
N ILE A 517 -19.17 -12.36 -3.31
CA ILE A 517 -18.55 -11.14 -2.76
C ILE A 517 -19.60 -10.26 -2.09
N PHE A 518 -20.77 -10.08 -2.71
CA PHE A 518 -21.85 -9.29 -2.17
C PHE A 518 -22.42 -9.92 -0.89
N LEU A 519 -22.60 -11.24 -0.85
CA LEU A 519 -22.98 -11.97 0.35
C LEU A 519 -21.93 -11.85 1.45
N LEU A 520 -20.64 -11.95 1.13
CA LEU A 520 -19.54 -11.72 2.08
C LEU A 520 -19.51 -10.28 2.58
N PHE A 521 -19.81 -9.30 1.72
CA PHE A 521 -19.92 -7.89 2.10
C PHE A 521 -21.11 -7.65 3.01
N LEU A 522 -22.29 -8.18 2.68
CA LEU A 522 -23.48 -8.12 3.53
C LEU A 522 -23.24 -8.83 4.86
N TYR A 523 -22.57 -9.98 4.84
CA TYR A 523 -22.19 -10.71 6.04
C TYR A 523 -21.21 -9.90 6.90
N LYS A 524 -20.18 -9.29 6.29
CA LYS A 524 -19.25 -8.38 6.98
C LYS A 524 -19.98 -7.15 7.54
N GLN A 525 -20.91 -6.57 6.80
CA GLN A 525 -21.71 -5.43 7.25
C GLN A 525 -22.62 -5.82 8.41
N HIS A 526 -23.23 -7.00 8.34
CA HIS A 526 -24.01 -7.58 9.43
C HIS A 526 -23.14 -7.85 10.66
N LEU A 527 -21.96 -8.47 10.49
CA LEU A 527 -20.98 -8.71 11.56
C LEU A 527 -20.49 -7.40 12.19
N MET A 528 -20.20 -6.37 11.41
CA MET A 528 -19.81 -5.05 11.93
C MET A 528 -20.95 -4.39 12.70
N ARG A 529 -22.19 -4.44 12.18
CA ARG A 529 -23.36 -3.93 12.92
C ARG A 529 -23.59 -4.70 14.20
N LYS A 530 -23.46 -6.03 14.15
CA LYS A 530 -23.55 -6.91 15.32
C LYS A 530 -22.46 -6.56 16.33
N SER A 531 -21.21 -6.44 15.91
CA SER A 531 -20.08 -6.07 16.78
C SER A 531 -20.21 -4.65 17.37
N ILE A 532 -20.69 -3.67 16.62
CA ILE A 532 -20.95 -2.31 17.13
C ILE A 532 -22.11 -2.31 18.13
N ASN A 533 -23.17 -3.08 17.85
CA ASN A 533 -24.30 -3.22 18.76
C ASN A 533 -23.88 -3.97 20.03
N GLU A 534 -23.11 -5.05 19.92
CA GLU A 534 -22.53 -5.79 21.04
C GLU A 534 -21.60 -4.89 21.85
N PHE A 535 -20.73 -4.11 21.21
CA PHE A 535 -19.88 -3.14 21.89
C PHE A 535 -20.68 -2.03 22.59
N SER A 536 -21.73 -1.52 21.93
CA SER A 536 -22.64 -0.53 22.54
C SER A 536 -23.38 -1.14 23.73
N GLN A 537 -23.85 -2.38 23.63
CA GLN A 537 -24.46 -3.13 24.73
C GLN A 537 -23.47 -3.40 25.87
N LEU A 538 -22.22 -3.75 25.55
CA LEU A 538 -21.17 -3.97 26.55
C LEU A 538 -20.88 -2.68 27.33
N ILE A 539 -20.69 -1.56 26.65
CA ILE A 539 -20.48 -0.26 27.31
C ILE A 539 -21.75 0.20 28.03
N ASP A 540 -22.94 0.00 27.47
CA ASP A 540 -24.21 0.35 28.12
C ASP A 540 -24.54 -0.59 29.30
N SER A 541 -23.92 -1.78 29.37
CA SER A 541 -24.03 -2.71 30.51
C SER A 541 -23.09 -2.36 31.66
N THR A 542 -22.09 -1.50 31.44
CA THR A 542 -21.25 -1.04 32.54
C THR A 542 -22.03 -0.05 33.41
N MET A 543 -21.81 -0.13 34.72
CA MET A 543 -22.37 0.85 35.66
C MET A 543 -21.63 2.19 35.62
N GLU A 544 -20.45 2.21 35.00
CA GLU A 544 -19.60 3.39 34.87
C GLU A 544 -20.17 4.35 33.81
N ALA A 545 -20.14 5.65 34.08
CA ALA A 545 -20.44 6.65 33.07
C ALA A 545 -19.23 6.80 32.14
N ILE A 546 -19.36 6.40 30.89
CA ILE A 546 -18.31 6.50 29.86
C ILE A 546 -18.66 7.63 28.90
N LEU A 547 -17.74 8.58 28.77
CA LEU A 547 -17.86 9.79 27.96
C LEU A 547 -16.69 9.85 26.97
N ILE A 548 -16.98 10.06 25.69
CA ILE A 548 -15.97 10.14 24.64
C ILE A 548 -15.94 11.57 24.11
N PHE A 549 -14.80 12.23 24.28
CA PHE A 549 -14.56 13.60 23.84
C PHE A 549 -13.60 13.62 22.65
N LYS A 550 -13.86 14.53 21.71
CA LYS A 550 -12.92 14.91 20.65
C LYS A 550 -12.84 16.43 20.63
N ASP A 551 -11.63 16.98 20.68
CA ASP A 551 -11.40 18.44 20.70
C ASP A 551 -12.22 19.14 21.82
N ASN A 552 -12.21 18.53 23.02
CA ASN A 552 -12.95 18.95 24.23
C ASN A 552 -14.49 18.94 24.16
N LYS A 553 -15.08 18.43 23.06
CA LYS A 553 -16.54 18.29 22.90
C LYS A 553 -16.96 16.83 22.98
N LEU A 554 -18.05 16.56 23.70
CA LEU A 554 -18.58 15.20 23.79
C LEU A 554 -19.12 14.73 22.44
N ILE A 555 -18.59 13.63 21.92
CA ILE A 555 -19.05 13.02 20.66
C ILE A 555 -19.94 11.81 20.88
N ASN A 556 -19.76 11.08 21.99
CA ASN A 556 -20.55 9.90 22.32
C ASN A 556 -20.50 9.58 23.83
N SER A 557 -21.47 8.81 24.33
CA SER A 557 -21.54 8.34 25.71
C SER A 557 -22.34 7.05 25.82
N ASN A 558 -22.25 6.37 26.96
CA ASN A 558 -23.10 5.22 27.28
C ASN A 558 -24.39 5.63 28.03
N GLU A 559 -25.35 4.72 28.18
CA GLU A 559 -26.63 4.97 28.87
C GLU A 559 -26.41 5.31 30.36
N SER A 560 -25.40 4.72 31.00
CA SER A 560 -25.04 5.01 32.38
C SER A 560 -24.63 6.48 32.57
N ALA A 561 -23.90 7.08 31.61
CA ALA A 561 -23.59 8.49 31.65
C ALA A 561 -24.83 9.40 31.56
N VAL A 562 -25.84 9.02 30.78
CA VAL A 562 -27.12 9.77 30.70
C VAL A 562 -27.80 9.80 32.06
N LYS A 563 -27.87 8.65 32.73
CA LYS A 563 -28.50 8.49 34.05
C LYS A 563 -27.71 9.18 35.16
N ILE A 564 -26.40 8.95 35.23
CA ILE A 564 -25.52 9.50 36.27
C ILE A 564 -25.43 11.03 36.18
N PHE A 565 -25.40 11.61 34.98
CA PHE A 565 -25.33 13.08 34.85
C PHE A 565 -26.70 13.78 34.74
N SER A 566 -27.81 13.04 34.90
CA SER A 566 -29.18 13.56 34.84
C SER A 566 -29.55 14.24 33.51
N PHE A 567 -29.12 13.68 32.39
CA PHE A 567 -29.53 14.12 31.05
C PHE A 567 -30.75 13.33 30.56
N LEU A 568 -31.56 13.91 29.66
CA LEU A 568 -32.76 13.22 29.14
C LEU A 568 -32.43 12.12 28.11
N ASN A 569 -31.33 12.26 27.36
CA ASN A 569 -30.87 11.30 26.37
C ASN A 569 -29.45 11.67 25.88
N LYS A 570 -28.79 10.73 25.19
CA LYS A 570 -27.47 10.91 24.57
C LYS A 570 -27.38 12.13 23.63
N LYS A 571 -28.49 12.51 22.96
CA LYS A 571 -28.48 13.67 22.03
C LYS A 571 -28.27 15.00 22.76
N GLN A 572 -28.80 15.15 23.97
CA GLN A 572 -28.59 16.37 24.77
C GLN A 572 -27.17 16.49 25.35
N MET A 573 -26.48 15.36 25.52
CA MET A 573 -25.09 15.38 26.00
C MET A 573 -24.10 15.73 24.88
N LYS A 574 -24.47 15.47 23.62
CA LYS A 574 -23.58 15.67 22.48
C LYS A 574 -23.19 17.14 22.35
N GLY A 575 -21.89 17.40 22.31
CA GLY A 575 -21.30 18.74 22.19
C GLY A 575 -21.09 19.48 23.52
N VAL A 576 -21.56 18.93 24.64
CA VAL A 576 -21.29 19.48 25.98
C VAL A 576 -19.78 19.45 26.25
N LEU A 577 -19.29 20.51 26.88
CA LEU A 577 -17.88 20.67 27.23
C LEU A 577 -17.53 19.88 28.49
N PHE A 578 -16.29 19.41 28.59
CA PHE A 578 -15.82 18.61 29.72
C PHE A 578 -16.02 19.32 31.07
N GLU A 579 -15.81 20.64 31.09
CA GLU A 579 -15.85 21.48 32.28
C GLU A 579 -17.24 21.59 32.93
N GLU A 580 -18.29 21.14 32.24
CA GLU A 580 -19.66 21.12 32.76
C GLU A 580 -19.95 19.88 33.63
N PHE A 581 -19.13 18.83 33.52
CA PHE A 581 -19.32 17.56 34.24
C PHE A 581 -18.61 17.52 35.61
N VAL A 582 -17.83 18.54 35.95
CA VAL A 582 -17.00 18.59 37.16
C VAL A 582 -17.23 19.88 37.95
N SER A 583 -17.21 19.79 39.27
CA SER A 583 -17.36 20.94 40.17
C SER A 583 -16.17 21.90 40.06
N LYS A 584 -16.35 23.16 40.50
CA LYS A 584 -15.27 24.16 40.47
C LYS A 584 -14.06 23.75 41.34
N GLU A 585 -14.32 23.11 42.46
CA GLU A 585 -13.30 22.67 43.43
C GLU A 585 -12.44 21.52 42.89
N SER A 586 -13.03 20.61 42.10
CA SER A 586 -12.31 19.48 41.51
C SER A 586 -11.63 19.80 40.18
N LYS A 587 -11.90 20.96 39.56
CA LYS A 587 -11.22 21.38 38.32
C LYS A 587 -9.73 21.53 38.53
N ASP A 588 -9.33 22.23 39.59
CA ASP A 588 -7.91 22.50 39.89
C ASP A 588 -7.15 21.21 40.20
N LEU A 589 -7.82 20.26 40.84
CA LEU A 589 -7.29 18.92 41.14
C LEU A 589 -7.04 18.12 39.84
N ILE A 590 -8.05 18.05 38.96
CA ILE A 590 -7.98 17.36 37.66
C ILE A 590 -6.89 17.96 36.76
N TYR A 591 -6.76 19.29 36.68
CA TYR A 591 -5.72 19.91 35.85
C TYR A 591 -4.31 19.72 36.40
N LYS A 592 -4.15 19.62 37.73
CA LYS A 592 -2.85 19.45 38.39
C LYS A 592 -2.34 18.00 38.32
N GLU A 593 -3.22 17.02 38.51
CA GLU A 593 -2.84 15.60 38.60
C GLU A 593 -2.81 14.89 37.23
N ILE A 594 -3.58 15.37 36.23
CA ILE A 594 -3.86 14.60 35.00
C ILE A 594 -3.07 15.13 33.78
N SER A 595 -2.05 15.96 34.01
CA SER A 595 -1.15 16.40 32.94
C SER A 595 -0.22 15.28 32.45
N ASN A 596 0.03 14.23 33.24
CA ASN A 596 0.98 13.16 32.89
C ASN A 596 0.72 11.74 33.46
N SER A 597 -0.33 11.47 34.25
CA SER A 597 -0.60 10.12 34.79
C SER A 597 -1.99 9.55 34.40
N GLU A 598 -2.07 8.22 34.22
CA GLU A 598 -3.34 7.45 34.03
C GLU A 598 -4.00 7.10 35.37
N GLU A 599 -3.74 7.87 36.42
CA GLU A 599 -4.21 7.59 37.77
C GLU A 599 -5.69 7.92 37.94
N THR A 600 -6.35 7.15 38.81
CA THR A 600 -7.74 7.37 39.19
C THR A 600 -7.80 8.41 40.30
N VAL A 601 -8.61 9.45 40.12
CA VAL A 601 -8.70 10.58 41.04
C VAL A 601 -10.12 10.68 41.61
N GLU A 602 -10.27 10.93 42.92
CA GLU A 602 -11.58 11.21 43.51
C GLU A 602 -11.97 12.67 43.25
N VAL A 603 -13.15 12.89 42.67
CA VAL A 603 -13.64 14.21 42.29
C VAL A 603 -15.09 14.40 42.70
N LEU A 604 -15.48 15.65 42.90
CA LEU A 604 -16.88 16.06 42.95
C LEU A 604 -17.35 16.34 41.52
N ALA A 605 -18.11 15.40 40.98
CA ALA A 605 -18.74 15.53 39.68
C ALA A 605 -20.04 16.33 39.80
N LYS A 606 -20.43 17.00 38.71
CA LYS A 606 -21.59 17.89 38.65
C LYS A 606 -22.64 17.34 37.67
N ARG A 607 -23.87 17.17 38.13
CA ARG A 607 -25.03 16.79 37.30
C ARG A 607 -25.59 18.01 36.57
N LYS A 608 -26.43 17.76 35.55
CA LYS A 608 -27.08 18.83 34.76
C LYS A 608 -27.91 19.81 35.61
N ASP A 609 -28.55 19.31 36.66
CA ASP A 609 -29.33 20.10 37.63
C ASP A 609 -28.46 20.87 38.64
N SER A 610 -27.14 20.84 38.47
CA SER A 610 -26.13 21.43 39.35
C SER A 610 -25.95 20.77 40.72
N THR A 611 -26.56 19.63 40.98
CA THR A 611 -26.21 18.80 42.15
C THR A 611 -24.83 18.16 41.97
N THR A 612 -24.12 17.95 43.08
CA THR A 612 -22.79 17.34 43.09
C THR A 612 -22.83 15.95 43.71
N PHE A 613 -21.96 15.06 43.25
CA PHE A 613 -21.82 13.71 43.78
C PHE A 613 -20.35 13.27 43.78
N HIS A 614 -20.00 12.32 44.64
CA HIS A 614 -18.64 11.78 44.70
C HIS A 614 -18.44 10.79 43.57
N ALA A 615 -17.38 10.99 42.79
CA ALA A 615 -17.04 10.11 41.70
C ALA A 615 -15.54 9.78 41.66
N LEU A 616 -15.21 8.56 41.25
CA LEU A 616 -13.87 8.27 40.76
C LEU A 616 -13.79 8.67 39.29
N PHE A 617 -12.75 9.41 38.95
CA PHE A 617 -12.48 9.94 37.63
C PHE A 617 -11.26 9.24 37.04
N LYS A 618 -11.35 8.82 35.77
CA LYS A 618 -10.19 8.38 34.99
C LYS A 618 -10.26 8.89 33.56
N LYS A 619 -9.12 9.33 33.03
CA LYS A 619 -8.99 9.78 31.63
C LYS A 619 -8.00 8.90 30.88
N PHE A 620 -8.39 8.46 29.69
CA PHE A 620 -7.54 7.76 28.73
C PHE A 620 -7.50 8.52 27.41
N THR A 621 -6.30 8.73 26.85
CA THR A 621 -6.12 9.50 25.61
C THR A 621 -5.62 8.59 24.48
N LEU A 622 -6.37 8.50 23.39
CA LEU A 622 -5.96 7.78 22.18
C LEU A 622 -5.00 8.66 21.35
N LYS A 623 -3.69 8.39 21.48
CA LYS A 623 -2.57 9.20 20.95
C LYS A 623 -2.67 9.54 19.45
N ASP A 624 -3.26 8.67 18.64
CA ASP A 624 -3.33 8.85 17.17
C ASP A 624 -4.50 9.71 16.67
N LYS A 625 -5.47 10.10 17.53
CA LYS A 625 -6.74 10.72 17.06
C LYS A 625 -7.26 11.90 17.88
N ASN A 626 -6.54 12.37 18.90
CA ASN A 626 -7.00 13.43 19.82
C ASN A 626 -8.38 13.13 20.45
N ILE A 627 -8.62 11.86 20.80
CA ILE A 627 -9.86 11.39 21.44
C ILE A 627 -9.55 11.06 22.89
N ASN A 628 -10.32 11.66 23.81
CA ASN A 628 -10.27 11.38 25.24
C ASN A 628 -11.47 10.52 25.62
N VAL A 629 -11.21 9.35 26.19
CA VAL A 629 -12.23 8.52 26.85
C VAL A 629 -12.14 8.80 28.34
N ILE A 630 -13.24 9.24 28.92
CA ILE A 630 -13.35 9.63 30.32
C ILE A 630 -14.36 8.71 30.98
N SER A 631 -14.00 8.11 32.11
CA SER A 631 -14.91 7.34 32.94
C SER A 631 -15.15 8.01 34.29
N PHE A 632 -16.41 7.96 34.74
CA PHE A 632 -16.84 8.34 36.08
C PHE A 632 -17.54 7.16 36.74
N ILE A 633 -17.15 6.84 37.98
CA ILE A 633 -17.84 5.87 38.83
C ILE A 633 -18.46 6.63 39.99
N ASP A 634 -19.79 6.65 40.08
CA ASP A 634 -20.49 7.25 41.23
C ASP A 634 -20.22 6.40 42.47
N ILE A 635 -19.41 6.92 43.38
CA ILE A 635 -19.05 6.26 44.64
C ILE A 635 -19.85 6.81 45.83
N THR A 636 -20.89 7.61 45.58
CA THR A 636 -21.66 8.23 46.66
C THR A 636 -22.26 7.19 47.59
N HIS A 637 -22.81 6.09 47.04
CA HIS A 637 -23.34 4.99 47.85
C HIS A 637 -22.22 4.21 48.57
N ILE A 638 -21.04 4.05 47.96
CA ILE A 638 -19.89 3.41 48.62
C ILE A 638 -19.40 4.27 49.79
N LYS A 639 -19.30 5.59 49.63
CA LYS A 639 -18.97 6.52 50.73
C LYS A 639 -20.01 6.48 51.85
N GLN A 640 -21.29 6.35 51.49
CA GLN A 640 -22.37 6.15 52.46
C GLN A 640 -22.27 4.78 53.15
N LEU A 641 -21.98 3.71 52.42
CA LEU A 641 -21.80 2.35 52.93
C LEU A 641 -20.54 2.21 53.79
N GLU A 642 -19.42 2.87 53.44
CA GLU A 642 -18.23 2.96 54.30
C GLU A 642 -18.59 3.64 55.62
N SER A 643 -19.35 4.73 55.56
CA SER A 643 -19.87 5.41 56.75
C SER A 643 -20.82 4.52 57.56
N GLN A 644 -21.72 3.78 56.90
CA GLN A 644 -22.65 2.84 57.54
C GLN A 644 -21.97 1.58 58.08
N THR A 645 -20.96 1.04 57.41
CA THR A 645 -20.17 -0.12 57.84
C THR A 645 -19.32 0.27 59.04
N LYS A 646 -18.74 1.48 59.04
CA LYS A 646 -18.08 2.09 60.20
C LYS A 646 -19.05 2.26 61.37
N GLN A 647 -20.29 2.67 61.12
CA GLN A 647 -21.36 2.74 62.13
C GLN A 647 -21.82 1.36 62.62
N ALA A 648 -21.90 0.36 61.75
CA ALA A 648 -22.30 -1.00 62.08
C ALA A 648 -21.23 -1.73 62.92
N GLN A 649 -19.96 -1.59 62.53
CA GLN A 649 -18.80 -2.04 63.33
C GLN A 649 -18.74 -1.31 64.68
N MET A 650 -19.07 0.00 64.72
CA MET A 650 -19.26 0.73 65.98
C MET A 650 -20.37 0.12 66.84
N GLY A 651 -21.49 -0.29 66.24
CA GLY A 651 -22.60 -0.94 66.95
C GLY A 651 -22.17 -2.25 67.62
N GLU A 652 -21.52 -3.14 66.86
CA GLU A 652 -21.01 -4.44 67.37
C GLU A 652 -19.91 -4.26 68.43
N MET A 653 -19.05 -3.25 68.26
CA MET A 653 -17.99 -2.93 69.22
C MET A 653 -18.55 -2.36 70.53
N ILE A 654 -19.57 -1.49 70.47
CA ILE A 654 -20.24 -0.92 71.66
C ILE A 654 -20.94 -2.00 72.48
N GLU A 655 -21.59 -2.96 71.82
CA GLU A 655 -22.28 -4.07 72.49
C GLU A 655 -21.31 -4.98 73.26
N ASN A 656 -20.15 -5.27 72.67
CA ASN A 656 -19.09 -6.03 73.30
C ASN A 656 -18.40 -5.27 74.45
N ILE A 657 -18.22 -3.94 74.34
CA ILE A 657 -17.68 -3.08 75.41
C ILE A 657 -18.64 -3.04 76.60
N ALA A 658 -19.95 -2.91 76.35
CA ALA A 658 -20.95 -2.95 77.41
C ALA A 658 -20.88 -4.29 78.17
N HIS A 659 -20.68 -5.41 77.48
CA HIS A 659 -20.42 -6.71 78.11
C HIS A 659 -19.14 -6.73 78.95
N GLN A 660 -18.04 -6.19 78.43
CA GLN A 660 -16.75 -6.15 79.13
C GLN A 660 -16.73 -5.19 80.32
N TRP A 661 -17.60 -4.18 80.38
CA TRP A 661 -17.72 -3.30 81.55
C TRP A 661 -18.59 -3.87 82.66
N ARG A 662 -19.61 -4.67 82.31
CA ARG A 662 -20.46 -5.30 83.32
C ARG A 662 -19.65 -6.17 84.28
N GLN A 663 -18.66 -6.92 83.78
CA GLN A 663 -17.85 -7.83 84.61
C GLN A 663 -17.04 -7.12 85.73
N PRO A 664 -16.23 -6.08 85.47
CA PRO A 664 -15.53 -5.33 86.51
C PRO A 664 -16.49 -4.53 87.39
N LEU A 665 -17.58 -3.98 86.85
CA LEU A 665 -18.62 -3.33 87.66
C LEU A 665 -19.29 -4.29 88.64
N SER A 666 -19.59 -5.51 88.20
CA SER A 666 -20.09 -6.57 89.09
C SER A 666 -19.06 -6.91 90.16
N THR A 667 -17.77 -6.98 89.81
CA THR A 667 -16.70 -7.22 90.80
C THR A 667 -16.66 -6.11 91.86
N ILE A 668 -16.72 -4.84 91.44
CA ILE A 668 -16.78 -3.70 92.38
C ILE A 668 -18.00 -3.82 93.27
N SER A 669 -19.17 -4.07 92.69
CA SER A 669 -20.43 -4.18 93.43
C SER A 669 -20.42 -5.35 94.41
N THR A 670 -19.86 -6.49 94.03
CA THR A 670 -19.74 -7.67 94.91
C THR A 670 -18.81 -7.38 96.08
N VAL A 671 -17.64 -6.79 95.82
CA VAL A 671 -16.69 -6.44 96.88
C VAL A 671 -17.29 -5.41 97.83
N SER A 672 -17.92 -4.34 97.31
CA SER A 672 -18.53 -3.30 98.15
C SER A 672 -19.71 -3.82 98.96
N SER A 673 -20.58 -4.64 98.37
CA SER A 673 -21.72 -5.23 99.07
C SER A 673 -21.24 -6.25 100.11
N GLY A 674 -20.16 -6.99 99.85
CA GLY A 674 -19.54 -7.88 100.82
C GLY A 674 -19.01 -7.13 102.05
N ILE A 675 -18.34 -6.00 101.85
CA ILE A 675 -17.90 -5.12 102.95
C ILE A 675 -19.12 -4.63 103.75
N SER A 676 -20.15 -4.11 103.07
CA SER A 676 -21.35 -3.58 103.74
C SER A 676 -22.07 -4.66 104.55
N LEU A 677 -22.24 -5.86 103.97
CA LEU A 677 -22.89 -6.97 104.63
C LEU A 677 -22.12 -7.45 105.87
N ASN A 678 -20.78 -7.51 105.79
CA ASN A 678 -19.97 -7.86 106.96
C ASN A 678 -20.17 -6.85 108.09
N ILE A 679 -20.24 -5.56 107.77
CA ILE A 679 -20.52 -4.49 108.75
C ILE A 679 -21.92 -4.65 109.36
N ASP A 680 -22.95 -4.85 108.54
CA ASP A 680 -24.35 -4.98 109.00
C ASP A 680 -24.56 -6.22 109.89
N LEU A 681 -23.82 -7.30 109.62
CA LEU A 681 -23.83 -8.52 110.43
C LEU A 681 -22.94 -8.41 111.69
N GLY A 682 -22.33 -7.25 111.95
CA GLY A 682 -21.50 -6.99 113.13
C GLY A 682 -20.11 -7.61 113.09
N VAL A 683 -19.69 -8.19 111.95
CA VAL A 683 -18.33 -8.66 111.72
C VAL A 683 -17.45 -7.44 111.47
N LYS A 684 -16.40 -7.22 112.28
CA LYS A 684 -15.42 -6.14 112.04
C LYS A 684 -14.28 -6.67 111.17
N PRO A 685 -14.30 -6.48 109.84
CA PRO A 685 -13.19 -6.90 108.99
C PRO A 685 -11.91 -6.16 109.40
N SER A 686 -10.77 -6.84 109.31
CA SER A 686 -9.48 -6.23 109.66
C SER A 686 -9.17 -5.08 108.72
N TYR A 687 -8.36 -4.13 109.19
CA TYR A 687 -7.92 -3.01 108.36
C TYR A 687 -7.19 -3.51 107.10
N GLU A 688 -6.41 -4.59 107.19
CA GLU A 688 -5.76 -5.19 106.01
C GLU A 688 -6.78 -5.71 105.00
N SER A 689 -7.82 -6.43 105.44
CA SER A 689 -8.85 -6.97 104.55
C SER A 689 -9.64 -5.86 103.83
N ILE A 690 -10.03 -4.80 104.56
CA ILE A 690 -10.72 -3.65 103.95
C ILE A 690 -9.80 -2.94 102.96
N SER A 691 -8.52 -2.77 103.32
CA SER A 691 -7.53 -2.12 102.45
C SER A 691 -7.31 -2.91 101.17
N GLU A 692 -7.22 -4.25 101.23
CA GLU A 692 -7.12 -5.11 100.05
C GLU A 692 -8.36 -5.02 99.16
N ASP A 693 -9.55 -5.08 99.73
CA ASP A 693 -10.81 -4.97 98.99
C ASP A 693 -10.98 -3.58 98.35
N MET A 694 -10.63 -2.51 99.06
CA MET A 694 -10.62 -1.15 98.52
C MET A 694 -9.60 -0.97 97.40
N ASN A 695 -8.38 -1.51 97.56
CA ASN A 695 -7.36 -1.49 96.51
C ASN A 695 -7.81 -2.29 95.28
N ARG A 696 -8.56 -3.38 95.47
CA ARG A 696 -9.15 -4.18 94.40
C ARG A 696 -10.25 -3.41 93.66
N ILE A 697 -11.10 -2.66 94.37
CA ILE A 697 -12.08 -1.75 93.74
C ILE A 697 -11.39 -0.63 92.95
N VAL A 698 -10.37 0.01 93.53
CA VAL A 698 -9.63 1.12 92.90
C VAL A 698 -8.85 0.66 91.67
N SER A 699 -8.22 -0.52 91.72
CA SER A 699 -7.55 -1.08 90.53
C SER A 699 -8.54 -1.47 89.44
N THR A 700 -9.71 -2.00 89.80
CA THR A 700 -10.78 -2.35 88.84
C THR A 700 -11.40 -1.11 88.17
N THR A 701 -11.58 -0.01 88.90
CA THR A 701 -12.05 1.26 88.32
C THR A 701 -11.02 1.91 87.40
N LYS A 702 -9.73 1.86 87.74
CA LYS A 702 -8.64 2.30 86.85
C LYS A 702 -8.61 1.48 85.55
N TYR A 703 -8.83 0.18 85.62
CA TYR A 703 -8.94 -0.69 84.45
C TYR A 703 -10.10 -0.30 83.53
N LEU A 704 -11.28 -0.05 84.10
CA LEU A 704 -12.46 0.45 83.36
C LEU A 704 -12.15 1.78 82.65
N SER A 705 -11.51 2.73 83.34
CA SER A 705 -11.18 4.05 82.79
C SER A 705 -10.17 3.97 81.62
N ASN A 706 -9.12 3.16 81.75
CA ASN A 706 -8.14 2.98 80.68
C ASN A 706 -8.74 2.30 79.43
N THR A 707 -9.71 1.42 79.62
CA THR A 707 -10.43 0.76 78.52
C THR A 707 -11.27 1.77 77.73
N ILE A 708 -11.93 2.71 78.41
CA ILE A 708 -12.67 3.82 77.79
C ILE A 708 -11.74 4.69 76.94
N GLU A 709 -10.60 5.09 77.49
CA GLU A 709 -9.72 6.04 76.80
C GLU A 709 -9.06 5.40 75.57
N THR A 710 -8.75 4.11 75.65
CA THR A 710 -8.26 3.30 74.52
C THR A 710 -9.29 3.26 73.38
N PHE A 711 -10.56 3.01 73.71
CA PHE A 711 -11.65 3.01 72.73
C PHE A 711 -11.88 4.41 72.13
N ARG A 712 -11.90 5.45 72.97
CA ARG A 712 -12.12 6.83 72.52
C ARG A 712 -11.04 7.31 71.55
N ASN A 713 -9.79 6.86 71.74
CA ASN A 713 -8.69 7.21 70.85
C ASN A 713 -8.69 6.42 69.53
N PHE A 714 -9.30 5.22 69.49
CA PHE A 714 -9.52 4.48 68.26
C PHE A 714 -10.52 5.18 67.31
N LEU A 715 -11.52 5.87 67.86
CA LEU A 715 -12.62 6.48 67.09
C LEU A 715 -12.33 7.90 66.54
N LYS A 716 -11.18 8.52 66.82
CA LYS A 716 -10.88 9.88 66.34
C LYS A 716 -10.43 9.89 64.87
N GLU A 717 -11.15 10.62 64.01
CA GLU A 717 -10.94 10.66 62.56
C GLU A 717 -9.67 11.41 62.08
N LYS A 718 -9.06 12.27 62.91
CA LYS A 718 -7.78 12.94 62.60
C LYS A 718 -6.86 12.91 63.80
N LYS A 719 -5.89 11.98 63.81
CA LYS A 719 -4.86 11.89 64.83
C LYS A 719 -3.67 12.79 64.45
N LYS A 720 -3.31 13.75 65.31
CA LYS A 720 -2.19 14.67 65.03
C LYS A 720 -0.86 13.98 65.35
N LYS A 721 -0.03 13.80 64.32
CA LYS A 721 1.35 13.31 64.47
C LYS A 721 2.21 14.38 65.16
N LYS A 722 3.13 13.95 66.01
CA LYS A 722 4.14 14.79 66.65
C LYS A 722 5.49 14.11 66.52
N GLU A 723 6.54 14.90 66.36
CA GLU A 723 7.90 14.41 66.53
C GLU A 723 8.11 14.01 67.99
N VAL A 724 8.50 12.76 68.22
CA VAL A 724 8.80 12.22 69.54
C VAL A 724 10.16 11.54 69.53
N ASN A 725 10.85 11.62 70.66
CA ASN A 725 12.07 10.87 70.90
C ASN A 725 11.72 9.45 71.35
N LEU A 726 12.15 8.45 70.59
CA LEU A 726 11.83 7.04 70.80
C LEU A 726 12.41 6.52 72.13
N GLN A 727 13.61 6.95 72.51
CA GLN A 727 14.24 6.57 73.77
C GLN A 727 13.44 7.07 74.97
N ASP A 728 12.91 8.30 74.92
CA ASP A 728 12.09 8.85 75.99
C ASP A 728 10.78 8.07 76.16
N ARG A 729 10.22 7.59 75.04
CA ARG A 729 9.04 6.71 75.06
C ARG A 729 9.35 5.36 75.68
N LEU A 730 10.46 4.73 75.30
CA LEU A 730 10.89 3.45 75.87
C LEU A 730 11.21 3.56 77.36
N LYS A 731 11.90 4.62 77.80
CA LYS A 731 12.17 4.90 79.22
C LYS A 731 10.88 5.08 80.02
N LEU A 732 9.89 5.80 79.45
CA LEU A 732 8.58 5.96 80.07
C LEU A 732 7.88 4.60 80.22
N VAL A 733 7.81 3.78 79.16
CA VAL A 733 7.22 2.44 79.22
C VAL A 733 7.89 1.58 80.28
N ILE A 734 9.23 1.55 80.31
CA ILE A 734 10.01 0.82 81.30
C ILE A 734 9.63 1.27 82.72
N SER A 735 9.51 2.58 82.97
CA SER A 735 9.11 3.11 84.28
C SER A 735 7.69 2.70 84.70
N ILE A 736 6.78 2.52 83.74
CA ILE A 736 5.39 2.12 84.00
C ILE A 736 5.33 0.64 84.37
N VAL A 737 6.12 -0.21 83.71
CA VAL A 737 6.08 -1.66 83.92
C VAL A 737 7.03 -2.14 85.03
N SER A 738 8.06 -1.37 85.37
CA SER A 738 9.15 -1.82 86.25
C SER A 738 8.66 -2.28 87.62
N ASP A 739 7.74 -1.55 88.24
CA ASP A 739 7.26 -1.88 89.59
C ASP A 739 6.42 -3.16 89.61
N SER A 740 5.60 -3.36 88.56
CA SER A 740 4.82 -4.59 88.40
C SER A 740 5.69 -5.82 88.09
N LEU A 741 6.88 -5.65 87.50
CA LEU A 741 7.81 -6.74 87.23
C LEU A 741 8.64 -7.08 88.47
N LYS A 742 9.13 -6.06 89.19
CA LYS A 742 9.87 -6.21 90.45
C LYS A 742 9.03 -6.90 91.53
N SER A 743 7.76 -6.57 91.66
CA SER A 743 6.85 -7.19 92.63
C SER A 743 6.62 -8.69 92.39
N ARG A 744 7.08 -9.22 91.25
CA ARG A 744 7.02 -10.65 90.90
C ARG A 744 8.40 -11.26 90.66
N HIS A 745 9.46 -10.58 91.09
CA HIS A 745 10.85 -11.01 90.94
C HIS A 745 11.28 -11.29 89.50
N ILE A 746 10.70 -10.58 88.51
CA ILE A 746 11.08 -10.69 87.09
C ILE A 746 12.19 -9.68 86.79
N LEU A 747 13.34 -10.18 86.31
CA LEU A 747 14.48 -9.34 85.94
C LEU A 747 14.27 -8.68 84.57
N LEU A 748 14.25 -7.35 84.54
CA LEU A 748 14.19 -6.59 83.29
C LEU A 748 15.61 -6.23 82.83
N LYS A 749 16.08 -6.86 81.75
CA LYS A 749 17.36 -6.54 81.11
C LYS A 749 17.13 -5.40 80.11
N ASN A 750 17.61 -4.21 80.44
CA ASN A 750 17.51 -3.04 79.58
C ASN A 750 18.84 -2.78 78.88
N ASN A 751 18.94 -3.13 77.60
CA ASN A 751 20.14 -2.93 76.79
C ASN A 751 20.02 -1.71 75.86
N ILE A 752 19.10 -0.78 76.16
CA ILE A 752 18.91 0.43 75.37
C ILE A 752 20.03 1.42 75.67
N LYS A 753 20.82 1.77 74.63
CA LYS A 753 21.86 2.81 74.71
C LYS A 753 21.23 4.20 74.78
N ASP A 754 21.88 5.11 75.49
CA ASP A 754 21.41 6.50 75.65
C ASP A 754 21.74 7.32 74.39
N GLU A 755 20.93 7.14 73.36
CA GLU A 755 20.99 7.86 72.07
C GLU A 755 19.69 8.66 71.85
N THR A 756 19.60 9.51 70.84
CA THR A 756 18.38 10.30 70.54
C THR A 756 17.85 9.96 69.15
N PHE A 757 16.66 9.37 69.07
CA PHE A 757 15.99 9.01 67.81
C PHE A 757 14.62 9.67 67.70
N ILE A 758 14.48 10.62 66.78
CA ILE A 758 13.23 11.36 66.58
C ILE A 758 12.44 10.74 65.43
N PHE A 759 11.14 10.48 65.64
CA PHE A 759 10.22 10.05 64.59
C PHE A 759 8.82 10.65 64.78
N THR A 760 8.07 10.80 63.69
CA THR A 760 6.80 11.54 63.66
C THR A 760 5.58 10.65 63.86
N THR A 761 5.20 10.35 65.11
CA THR A 761 4.11 9.41 65.39
C THR A 761 2.93 10.04 66.12
N ILE A 762 1.86 9.27 66.26
CA ILE A 762 0.76 9.59 67.16
C ILE A 762 1.18 9.17 68.57
N VAL A 763 1.34 10.17 69.44
CA VAL A 763 1.83 9.98 70.82
C VAL A 763 0.94 8.99 71.58
N GLY A 764 1.54 7.98 72.21
CA GLY A 764 0.83 6.98 73.02
C GLY A 764 0.67 5.62 72.35
N GLU A 765 0.63 5.55 71.02
CA GLU A 765 0.29 4.30 70.31
C GLU A 765 1.41 3.25 70.41
N LEU A 766 2.66 3.67 70.25
CA LEU A 766 3.81 2.78 70.45
C LEU A 766 3.92 2.32 71.92
N ASP A 767 3.65 3.20 72.88
CA ASP A 767 3.73 2.85 74.29
C ASP A 767 2.72 1.74 74.62
N GLN A 768 1.51 1.85 74.05
CA GLN A 768 0.47 0.84 74.20
C GLN A 768 0.89 -0.51 73.63
N VAL A 769 1.50 -0.54 72.43
CA VAL A 769 2.02 -1.78 71.82
C VAL A 769 3.03 -2.45 72.76
N LEU A 770 4.00 -1.68 73.25
CA LEU A 770 5.08 -2.19 74.10
C LEU A 770 4.57 -2.70 75.44
N ILE A 771 3.72 -1.94 76.13
CA ILE A 771 3.11 -2.34 77.41
C ILE A 771 2.32 -3.65 77.24
N ASN A 772 1.62 -3.80 76.12
CA ASN A 772 0.78 -4.96 75.87
C ASN A 772 1.61 -6.24 75.65
N ILE A 773 2.71 -6.15 74.90
CA ILE A 773 3.62 -7.26 74.67
C ILE A 773 4.33 -7.64 75.98
N ILE A 774 4.83 -6.66 76.75
CA ILE A 774 5.50 -6.92 78.04
C ILE A 774 4.55 -7.58 79.05
N ASN A 775 3.29 -7.13 79.11
CA ASN A 775 2.31 -7.76 80.01
C ASN A 775 1.97 -9.20 79.58
N ASN A 776 1.92 -9.49 78.27
CA ASN A 776 1.75 -10.86 77.81
C ASN A 776 2.96 -11.75 78.18
N ALA A 777 4.19 -11.25 78.03
CA ALA A 777 5.39 -11.95 78.50
C ALA A 777 5.35 -12.19 80.01
N LYS A 778 4.98 -11.18 80.80
CA LYS A 778 4.81 -11.29 82.27
C LYS A 778 3.81 -12.37 82.66
N ASP A 779 2.67 -12.45 81.97
CA ASP A 779 1.65 -13.46 82.26
C ASP A 779 2.15 -14.86 81.87
N ALA A 780 2.82 -15.00 80.73
CA ALA A 780 3.40 -16.27 80.27
C ALA A 780 4.50 -16.79 81.22
N LEU A 781 5.35 -15.90 81.75
CA LEU A 781 6.38 -16.25 82.75
C LEU A 781 5.76 -16.81 84.03
N LYS A 782 4.62 -16.24 84.44
CA LYS A 782 3.87 -16.70 85.61
C LYS A 782 3.18 -18.05 85.36
N GLU A 783 2.49 -18.20 84.23
CA GLU A 783 1.75 -19.41 83.88
C GLU A 783 2.68 -20.64 83.72
N ASN A 784 3.92 -20.40 83.29
CA ASN A 784 4.92 -21.46 83.10
C ASN A 784 5.83 -21.72 84.32
N ASP A 785 5.59 -21.03 85.45
CA ASP A 785 6.34 -21.12 86.71
C ASP A 785 7.88 -21.09 86.52
N ILE A 786 8.37 -20.07 85.81
CA ILE A 786 9.81 -19.93 85.53
C ILE A 786 10.56 -19.49 86.81
N LYS A 787 11.60 -20.25 87.20
CA LYS A 787 12.37 -20.00 88.43
C LYS A 787 13.18 -18.70 88.41
N GLU A 788 13.78 -18.36 87.28
CA GLU A 788 14.54 -17.11 87.09
C GLU A 788 13.96 -16.35 85.89
N PRO A 789 12.80 -15.70 86.07
CA PRO A 789 12.09 -15.07 84.96
C PRO A 789 12.77 -13.77 84.56
N TRP A 790 13.00 -13.58 83.25
CA TRP A 790 13.53 -12.34 82.71
C TRP A 790 12.83 -11.91 81.43
N ILE A 791 12.84 -10.59 81.21
CA ILE A 791 12.41 -9.96 79.96
C ILE A 791 13.56 -9.05 79.51
N GLU A 792 13.93 -9.12 78.25
CA GLU A 792 14.97 -8.29 77.66
C GLU A 792 14.38 -7.34 76.61
N LEU A 793 14.75 -6.07 76.72
CA LEU A 793 14.46 -5.06 75.70
C LEU A 793 15.74 -4.60 75.02
N ASN A 794 15.73 -4.67 73.69
CA ASN A 794 16.81 -4.16 72.85
C ASN A 794 16.23 -3.15 71.83
N LEU A 795 17.03 -2.13 71.53
CA LEU A 795 16.76 -1.16 70.47
C LEU A 795 17.97 -1.11 69.54
N VAL A 796 17.74 -1.35 68.26
CA VAL A 796 18.77 -1.30 67.22
C VAL A 796 18.33 -0.34 66.12
N LYS A 797 19.27 0.49 65.67
CA LYS A 797 19.09 1.42 64.56
C LYS A 797 19.70 0.80 63.29
N ASN A 798 18.89 0.57 62.25
CA ASN A 798 19.36 0.07 60.95
C ASN A 798 19.55 1.24 59.95
N LYS A 799 19.64 1.01 58.63
CA LYS A 799 19.78 2.12 57.67
C LYS A 799 18.47 2.88 57.41
N GLU A 800 17.32 2.23 57.60
CA GLU A 800 16.01 2.79 57.22
C GLU A 800 14.94 2.66 58.33
N ASN A 801 15.13 1.75 59.31
CA ASN A 801 14.15 1.43 60.34
C ASN A 801 14.78 1.35 61.76
N PHE A 802 13.98 1.68 62.77
CA PHE A 802 14.22 1.32 64.17
C PHE A 802 13.65 -0.07 64.43
N LEU A 803 14.46 -0.97 64.98
CA LEU A 803 14.03 -2.29 65.42
C LEU A 803 14.02 -2.34 66.94
N ILE A 804 12.83 -2.54 67.51
CA ILE A 804 12.65 -2.83 68.94
C ILE A 804 12.38 -4.32 69.06
N THR A 805 13.14 -5.00 69.91
CA THR A 805 12.87 -6.40 70.23
C THR A 805 12.56 -6.58 71.70
N ILE A 806 11.53 -7.36 72.00
CA ILE A 806 11.15 -7.76 73.35
C ILE A 806 11.23 -9.29 73.41
N GLU A 807 12.11 -9.81 74.26
CA GLU A 807 12.33 -11.25 74.42
C GLU A 807 12.08 -11.68 75.87
N ASP A 808 11.43 -12.83 76.06
CA ASP A 808 11.25 -13.46 77.36
C ASP A 808 11.82 -14.88 77.38
N ASN A 809 11.94 -15.45 78.59
CA ASN A 809 12.29 -16.87 78.78
C ASN A 809 11.10 -17.77 79.19
N ALA A 810 9.90 -17.47 78.68
CA ALA A 810 8.65 -18.13 79.07
C ALA A 810 8.30 -19.38 78.22
N LYS A 811 9.30 -20.10 77.68
CA LYS A 811 9.16 -21.32 76.85
C LYS A 811 8.55 -21.13 75.45
N GLY A 812 8.35 -19.88 75.01
CA GLY A 812 7.90 -19.56 73.66
C GLY A 812 6.42 -19.84 73.37
N ILE A 813 5.99 -19.55 72.14
CA ILE A 813 4.60 -19.69 71.68
C ILE A 813 4.47 -20.96 70.83
N PRO A 814 3.53 -21.88 71.08
CA PRO A 814 3.37 -23.08 70.27
C PRO A 814 3.22 -22.78 68.76
N GLU A 815 3.97 -23.48 67.91
CA GLU A 815 3.98 -23.24 66.44
C GLU A 815 2.59 -23.28 65.81
N LYS A 816 1.68 -24.13 66.32
CA LYS A 816 0.31 -24.25 65.80
C LYS A 816 -0.53 -22.97 65.94
N ILE A 817 -0.15 -22.07 66.84
CA ILE A 817 -0.93 -20.87 67.14
C ILE A 817 -0.16 -19.59 66.86
N ILE A 818 1.15 -19.67 66.57
CA ILE A 818 2.01 -18.48 66.40
C ILE A 818 1.49 -17.55 65.29
N ASP A 819 0.96 -18.12 64.20
CA ASP A 819 0.39 -17.37 63.08
C ASP A 819 -0.98 -16.74 63.39
N LYS A 820 -1.64 -17.17 64.47
CA LYS A 820 -2.99 -16.73 64.85
C LYS A 820 -3.01 -15.75 66.00
N ILE A 821 -1.88 -15.50 66.67
CA ILE A 821 -1.87 -14.66 67.88
C ILE A 821 -2.25 -13.20 67.61
N PHE A 822 -2.14 -12.76 66.36
CA PHE A 822 -2.55 -11.42 65.92
C PHE A 822 -3.98 -11.38 65.36
N ASP A 823 -4.66 -12.54 65.26
CA ASP A 823 -6.07 -12.58 64.83
C ASP A 823 -6.97 -11.93 65.90
N PRO A 824 -8.02 -11.21 65.48
CA PRO A 824 -8.92 -10.57 66.42
C PRO A 824 -9.62 -11.63 67.28
N TYR A 825 -9.71 -11.36 68.59
CA TYR A 825 -10.33 -12.22 69.60
C TYR A 825 -9.62 -13.55 69.87
N PHE A 826 -8.46 -13.79 69.26
CA PHE A 826 -7.67 -14.97 69.55
C PHE A 826 -6.98 -14.82 70.92
N THR A 827 -7.27 -15.72 71.85
CA THR A 827 -6.59 -15.79 73.14
C THR A 827 -6.50 -17.23 73.63
N THR A 828 -5.38 -17.56 74.26
CA THR A 828 -5.18 -18.84 74.97
C THR A 828 -5.56 -18.75 76.45
N LYS A 829 -5.86 -17.55 76.96
CA LYS A 829 -6.24 -17.30 78.35
C LYS A 829 -7.72 -17.58 78.57
N HIS A 830 -8.11 -17.94 79.79
CA HIS A 830 -9.53 -18.13 80.15
C HIS A 830 -10.32 -16.83 79.89
N LYS A 831 -11.58 -16.93 79.42
CA LYS A 831 -12.39 -15.79 78.91
C LYS A 831 -12.56 -14.61 79.89
N SER A 832 -12.29 -14.81 81.17
CA SER A 832 -12.33 -13.77 82.20
C SER A 832 -11.01 -13.00 82.38
N GLN A 833 -9.91 -13.42 81.73
CA GLN A 833 -8.57 -12.84 81.91
C GLN A 833 -7.94 -12.28 80.62
N GLY A 834 -8.44 -12.63 79.43
CA GLY A 834 -7.91 -12.12 78.17
C GLY A 834 -9.00 -11.91 77.14
N THR A 835 -9.00 -10.75 76.49
CA THR A 835 -10.01 -10.39 75.47
C THR A 835 -9.60 -10.79 74.05
N GLY A 836 -8.34 -11.21 73.85
CA GLY A 836 -7.77 -11.53 72.54
C GLY A 836 -7.62 -10.35 71.58
N LEU A 837 -8.01 -9.14 72.00
CA LEU A 837 -7.90 -7.94 71.18
C LEU A 837 -6.53 -7.25 71.32
N GLY A 838 -5.80 -7.53 72.39
CA GLY A 838 -4.55 -6.82 72.69
C GLY A 838 -3.52 -6.92 71.57
N LEU A 839 -3.09 -8.14 71.24
CA LEU A 839 -2.07 -8.35 70.20
C LEU A 839 -2.58 -7.98 68.81
N HIS A 840 -3.87 -8.21 68.52
CA HIS A 840 -4.50 -7.76 67.28
C HIS A 840 -4.42 -6.23 67.12
N MET A 841 -4.77 -5.49 68.17
CA MET A 841 -4.67 -4.02 68.19
C MET A 841 -3.22 -3.57 68.07
N SER A 842 -2.29 -4.25 68.75
CA SER A 842 -0.86 -3.97 68.61
C SER A 842 -0.39 -4.16 67.16
N TYR A 843 -0.82 -5.24 66.50
CA TYR A 843 -0.50 -5.52 65.10
C TYR A 843 -1.06 -4.44 64.17
N LYS A 844 -2.33 -4.05 64.36
CA LYS A 844 -2.98 -2.98 63.59
C LYS A 844 -2.29 -1.63 63.79
N ILE A 845 -1.92 -1.28 65.03
CA ILE A 845 -1.21 -0.03 65.32
C ILE A 845 0.13 -0.01 64.59
N VAL A 846 0.91 -1.08 64.67
CA VAL A 846 2.24 -1.12 64.03
C VAL A 846 2.10 -1.07 62.51
N THR A 847 1.25 -1.91 61.92
CA THR A 847 1.12 -2.03 60.46
C THR A 847 0.41 -0.85 59.79
N GLU A 848 -0.67 -0.34 60.40
CA GLU A 848 -1.51 0.68 59.77
C GLU A 848 -1.14 2.10 60.22
N SER A 849 -0.80 2.28 61.50
CA SER A 849 -0.54 3.62 62.05
C SER A 849 0.95 3.99 61.99
N LEU A 850 1.82 3.08 62.43
CA LEU A 850 3.28 3.29 62.40
C LEU A 850 3.91 2.91 61.05
N ARG A 851 3.13 2.30 60.14
CA ARG A 851 3.58 1.74 58.84
C ARG A 851 4.81 0.84 58.97
N GLY A 852 4.85 0.12 60.07
CA GLY A 852 5.90 -0.79 60.45
C GLY A 852 5.48 -2.25 60.29
N GLU A 853 6.33 -3.16 60.75
CA GLU A 853 6.03 -4.59 60.80
C GLU A 853 6.10 -5.11 62.23
N LEU A 854 5.10 -5.90 62.63
CA LEU A 854 5.08 -6.62 63.91
C LEU A 854 5.02 -8.11 63.65
N TYR A 855 6.05 -8.83 64.08
CA TYR A 855 6.08 -10.29 64.01
C TYR A 855 6.76 -10.89 65.24
N VAL A 856 6.60 -12.19 65.44
CA VAL A 856 7.18 -12.93 66.56
C VAL A 856 7.91 -14.18 66.07
N ARG A 857 8.96 -14.59 66.77
CA ARG A 857 9.61 -15.89 66.59
C ARG A 857 9.99 -16.46 67.95
N ASN A 858 10.00 -17.78 68.07
CA ASN A 858 10.60 -18.42 69.24
C ASN A 858 12.13 -18.47 69.09
N THR A 859 12.83 -18.26 70.19
CA THR A 859 14.26 -18.46 70.34
C THR A 859 14.51 -19.62 71.29
N ASP A 860 15.78 -19.99 71.47
CA ASP A 860 16.18 -21.01 72.45
C ASP A 860 15.80 -20.64 73.90
N SER A 861 15.49 -19.36 74.16
CA SER A 861 15.08 -18.86 75.48
C SER A 861 13.56 -18.80 75.65
N GLY A 862 12.83 -18.28 74.66
CA GLY A 862 11.38 -18.09 74.75
C GLY A 862 10.82 -17.35 73.55
N ALA A 863 9.84 -16.47 73.73
CA ALA A 863 9.25 -15.72 72.63
C ALA A 863 9.99 -14.39 72.42
N LYS A 864 10.30 -14.06 71.15
CA LYS A 864 10.90 -12.77 70.76
C LYS A 864 10.01 -12.05 69.76
N PHE A 865 9.49 -10.91 70.18
CA PHE A 865 8.73 -9.99 69.34
C PHE A 865 9.65 -8.98 68.68
N PHE A 866 9.38 -8.70 67.40
CA PHE A 866 10.10 -7.75 66.56
C PHE A 866 9.12 -6.66 66.12
N ILE A 867 9.45 -5.42 66.46
CA ILE A 867 8.68 -4.23 66.05
C ILE A 867 9.62 -3.38 65.19
N GLU A 868 9.36 -3.36 63.89
CA GLU A 868 10.11 -2.56 62.93
C GLU A 868 9.35 -1.28 62.59
N ILE A 869 10.00 -0.12 62.73
CA ILE A 869 9.38 1.20 62.51
C ILE A 869 10.27 2.03 61.57
N PRO A 870 9.77 2.53 60.43
CA PRO A 870 10.56 3.34 59.51
C PRO A 870 10.91 4.74 60.06
N TYR A 871 12.01 5.34 59.58
CA TYR A 871 12.49 6.66 60.05
C TYR A 871 11.60 7.84 59.68
N THR A 872 10.92 7.77 58.55
CA THR A 872 10.15 8.88 57.98
C THR A 872 8.87 8.36 57.35
N PHE A 873 7.79 9.14 57.51
CA PHE A 873 6.48 8.89 56.92
C PHE A 873 6.40 9.74 55.65
N ASP A 874 6.47 9.14 54.46
CA ASP A 874 5.91 9.76 53.26
C ASP A 874 4.49 9.25 53.02
#